data_AF-A0A2D7XYA4-F1
#
_entry.id   AF-A0A2D7XYA4-F1
#
_cell.length_a   1.000
_cell.length_b   1.000
_cell.length_c   1.000
_cell.angle_alpha   90.00
_cell.angle_beta   90.00
_cell.angle_gamma   90.00
#
_symmetry.space_group_name_H-M   'P 1'
#
loop_
_entity.id
_entity.type
_entity.pdbx_description
1 polymer ?
#
loop_
_entity_poly.entity_id
_entity_poly.type
_entity_poly.pdbx_seq_one_letter_code
_entity_poly.pdbx_strand_id
1 'polypeptide(L)'
;MSNRMDVHTLSPEAEMTSKPSPADERAIKGRAIVTYGRSLISLVIARSLHERGIEVIGADDVGMTVLSFSKHVKDTFIHASLEKDEDEALNDFEEAVRKYAPEDDRPYVLIPAFRDAKLFAKHRNRFEPLIQIAAPEIESISKIDPKDALAEFAQKHDLDIPETHIIQPEDFNADDYASVDFPRIAKPVDGVGGRGVEKIASLEKLKDYVDAADPSSPILLQELVEGEDYCVSVVANKGELLGAVTYHNLRQFPNDAGAGAIRETVDETPFLESTRKLLELSNWHGVAEIDFRWNGDPDTPPKIIEINPRYWAGLFHSTASGIDFPWLAFALAADIEIDRSEDMSAEIGFKSKTPGAWLLSIAEETASSDEHLKQSGRAWVRMKYHASRGHILKATSHFLKSAGHSAATPGMLSTLQKEVARHDDLPSEFSADDDPAVGLGILFALSSLARHGELPPELKFEAPGKDEEEPAQPERKPRKTDRPVIGITKPEKGDFLAYLAMKLAVWLAGGSPVKITSSAPRDPRSIDGLLFGGGSDVYPEHYQGQIKPGYQYDHARDALEESWAKTALRQNIPVLGVCRGMQMLNVLQGGTLSSDLSKYDDIKYPMTFLKRLFFRKSIAIKPDSWLARITGKNLLSVNSIHTQAIQTLGNGFTASAHEINGLIQSIEHKDADFMVGVQFHPEFLIHKRFAREIFKQFIGHARNRMAPRDEKSETRVVGGALAD
;
A
#
# COMPACT_ATOMS: atom_id res chain seq x y z
N MET A 1 -5.52 26.66 73.61
CA MET A 1 -5.90 25.23 73.46
C MET A 1 -7.23 25.22 72.72
N SER A 2 -7.20 25.14 71.38
CA SER A 2 -7.39 23.93 70.54
C SER A 2 -8.89 23.60 70.40
N ASN A 3 -9.54 23.47 69.24
CA ASN A 3 -9.16 23.16 67.85
C ASN A 3 -10.14 23.92 66.91
N ARG A 4 -9.68 24.57 65.84
CA ARG A 4 -9.43 24.06 64.47
C ARG A 4 -10.67 23.45 63.78
N MET A 5 -11.09 24.18 62.74
CA MET A 5 -12.04 23.81 61.70
C MET A 5 -11.60 22.53 60.99
N ASP A 6 -12.52 21.61 60.73
CA ASP A 6 -12.32 20.56 59.74
C ASP A 6 -13.43 20.59 58.68
N VAL A 7 -12.92 20.61 57.46
CA VAL A 7 -13.60 20.68 56.18
C VAL A 7 -14.00 19.27 55.75
N HIS A 8 -15.16 19.19 55.09
CA HIS A 8 -15.73 18.01 54.45
C HIS A 8 -14.72 16.93 53.98
N THR A 9 -14.82 15.75 54.58
CA THR A 9 -14.32 14.49 54.01
C THR A 9 -15.41 13.88 53.13
N LEU A 10 -15.16 13.89 51.82
CA LEU A 10 -15.84 13.02 50.85
C LEU A 10 -15.42 11.57 51.12
N SER A 11 -16.39 10.66 51.19
CA SER A 11 -16.13 9.21 51.21
C SER A 11 -15.51 8.76 49.88
N PRO A 12 -14.65 7.72 49.88
CA PRO A 12 -14.09 7.20 48.65
C PRO A 12 -15.18 6.55 47.80
N GLU A 13 -15.29 7.02 46.56
CA GLU A 13 -16.11 6.41 45.52
C GLU A 13 -15.72 4.94 45.37
N ALA A 14 -16.73 4.07 45.37
CA ALA A 14 -16.56 2.66 45.08
C ALA A 14 -15.97 2.51 43.68
N GLU A 15 -14.76 1.94 43.60
CA GLU A 15 -14.21 1.43 42.35
C GLU A 15 -15.21 0.43 41.75
N MET A 16 -15.94 0.88 40.72
CA MET A 16 -16.57 -0.02 39.75
C MET A 16 -15.44 -0.74 39.01
N THR A 17 -14.96 -1.82 39.62
CA THR A 17 -14.21 -2.85 38.93
C THR A 17 -15.16 -3.50 37.94
N SER A 18 -15.11 -3.05 36.69
CA SER A 18 -15.71 -3.79 35.59
C SER A 18 -15.07 -5.18 35.59
N LYS A 19 -15.88 -6.24 35.77
CA LYS A 19 -15.40 -7.60 35.54
C LYS A 19 -14.78 -7.67 34.14
N PRO A 20 -13.58 -8.28 33.98
CA PRO A 20 -13.01 -8.53 32.67
C PRO A 20 -13.99 -9.33 31.81
N SER A 21 -13.97 -9.09 30.50
CA SER A 21 -14.71 -9.91 29.55
C SER A 21 -14.16 -11.35 29.56
N PRO A 22 -14.93 -12.37 29.14
CA PRO A 22 -14.42 -13.75 29.03
C PRO A 22 -13.15 -13.89 28.17
N ALA A 23 -12.86 -12.91 27.29
CA ALA A 23 -11.65 -12.87 26.48
C ALA A 23 -10.38 -12.49 27.29
N ASP A 24 -10.54 -11.73 28.38
CA ASP A 24 -9.41 -11.25 29.19
C ASP A 24 -8.78 -12.34 30.06
N GLU A 25 -9.53 -13.41 30.40
CA GLU A 25 -9.01 -14.56 31.17
C GLU A 25 -8.23 -15.57 30.32
N ARG A 26 -8.28 -15.45 28.98
CA ARG A 26 -7.63 -16.37 28.02
C ARG A 26 -6.52 -15.73 27.19
N ALA A 27 -6.14 -14.48 27.44
CA ALA A 27 -5.13 -13.78 26.65
C ALA A 27 -3.75 -14.46 26.78
N ILE A 28 -3.33 -15.13 25.70
CA ILE A 28 -2.02 -15.79 25.62
C ILE A 28 -1.00 -14.70 25.38
N LYS A 29 -0.13 -14.47 26.38
CA LYS A 29 1.00 -13.57 26.23
C LYS A 29 2.00 -14.25 25.31
N GLY A 30 2.10 -13.79 24.07
CA GLY A 30 3.09 -14.24 23.09
C GLY A 30 3.74 -13.04 22.37
N ARG A 31 4.72 -13.32 21.51
CA ARG A 31 5.27 -12.34 20.57
C ARG A 31 5.47 -12.97 19.20
N ALA A 32 5.10 -12.26 18.15
CA ALA A 32 5.27 -12.68 16.77
C ALA A 32 6.09 -11.65 15.97
N ILE A 33 7.01 -12.10 15.13
CA ILE A 33 7.54 -11.32 14.01
C ILE A 33 6.75 -11.72 12.77
N VAL A 34 6.06 -10.76 12.13
CA VAL A 34 5.27 -10.99 10.91
C VAL A 34 5.96 -10.31 9.74
N THR A 35 6.33 -11.09 8.73
CA THR A 35 7.03 -10.58 7.55
C THR A 35 6.07 -9.99 6.51
N TYR A 36 6.64 -9.51 5.40
CA TYR A 36 5.91 -8.92 4.28
C TYR A 36 4.91 -7.83 4.69
N GLY A 37 5.30 -7.01 5.67
CA GLY A 37 4.42 -6.05 6.35
C GLY A 37 3.73 -5.02 5.44
N ARG A 38 4.11 -4.91 4.17
CA ARG A 38 3.41 -4.12 3.14
C ARG A 38 2.05 -4.69 2.72
N SER A 39 1.77 -5.96 3.00
CA SER A 39 0.58 -6.66 2.50
C SER A 39 -0.62 -6.55 3.43
N LEU A 40 -1.82 -6.68 2.86
CA LEU A 40 -3.06 -6.86 3.63
C LEU A 40 -3.13 -8.23 4.29
N ILE A 41 -2.44 -9.23 3.75
CA ILE A 41 -2.29 -10.55 4.38
C ILE A 41 -1.66 -10.37 5.77
N SER A 42 -0.53 -9.68 5.84
CA SER A 42 0.16 -9.42 7.11
C SER A 42 -0.68 -8.59 8.08
N LEU A 43 -1.55 -7.69 7.58
CA LEU A 43 -2.49 -6.95 8.42
C LEU A 43 -3.54 -7.86 9.07
N VAL A 44 -4.09 -8.82 8.32
CA VAL A 44 -5.03 -9.82 8.86
C VAL A 44 -4.34 -10.66 9.93
N ILE A 45 -3.11 -11.13 9.67
CA ILE A 45 -2.28 -11.85 10.64
C ILE A 45 -2.08 -11.00 11.90
N ALA A 46 -1.67 -9.74 11.75
CA ALA A 46 -1.40 -8.86 12.89
C ALA A 46 -2.64 -8.58 13.75
N ARG A 47 -3.82 -8.41 13.12
CA ARG A 47 -5.10 -8.20 13.83
C ARG A 47 -5.48 -9.42 14.66
N SER A 48 -5.53 -10.60 14.02
CA SER A 48 -5.88 -11.86 14.69
C SER A 48 -4.99 -12.11 15.92
N LEU A 49 -3.67 -12.00 15.76
CA LEU A 49 -2.73 -12.25 16.85
C LEU A 49 -2.86 -11.21 17.98
N HIS A 50 -3.02 -9.94 17.62
CA HIS A 50 -3.19 -8.87 18.60
C HIS A 50 -4.46 -9.04 19.45
N GLU A 51 -5.58 -9.43 18.82
CA GLU A 51 -6.85 -9.69 19.51
C GLU A 51 -6.73 -10.83 20.53
N ARG A 52 -5.76 -11.73 20.35
CA ARG A 52 -5.42 -12.82 21.28
C ARG A 52 -4.35 -12.46 22.32
N GLY A 53 -3.90 -11.21 22.35
CA GLY A 53 -2.90 -10.71 23.31
C GLY A 53 -1.44 -10.94 22.90
N ILE A 54 -1.18 -11.31 21.64
CA ILE A 54 0.16 -11.53 21.11
C ILE A 54 0.75 -10.20 20.61
N GLU A 55 1.98 -9.90 21.04
CA GLU A 55 2.69 -8.71 20.56
C GLU A 55 3.22 -8.92 19.14
N VAL A 56 2.83 -8.06 18.20
CA VAL A 56 3.25 -8.19 16.80
C VAL A 56 4.35 -7.19 16.45
N ILE A 57 5.44 -7.67 15.85
CA ILE A 57 6.52 -6.88 15.26
C ILE A 57 6.48 -7.10 13.74
N GLY A 58 6.36 -6.02 12.96
CA GLY A 58 6.33 -6.12 11.49
C GLY A 58 7.72 -6.08 10.87
N ALA A 59 7.95 -6.87 9.83
CA ALA A 59 9.21 -6.88 9.06
C ALA A 59 8.93 -6.73 7.56
N ASP A 60 9.75 -5.94 6.88
CA ASP A 60 9.72 -5.80 5.42
C ASP A 60 11.05 -5.21 4.91
N ASP A 61 11.38 -5.36 3.62
CA ASP A 61 12.60 -4.77 3.04
C ASP A 61 12.46 -3.27 2.70
N VAL A 62 11.31 -2.69 3.08
CA VAL A 62 11.02 -1.26 3.00
C VAL A 62 10.29 -0.79 4.26
N GLY A 63 10.49 0.47 4.64
CA GLY A 63 9.76 1.08 5.75
C GLY A 63 8.41 1.70 5.34
N MET A 64 7.63 2.12 6.34
CA MET A 64 6.30 2.75 6.16
C MET A 64 5.29 1.82 5.47
N THR A 65 5.26 0.58 5.94
CA THR A 65 4.37 -0.46 5.42
C THR A 65 2.98 -0.39 6.05
N VAL A 66 2.05 -1.23 5.60
CA VAL A 66 0.72 -1.36 6.21
C VAL A 66 0.84 -1.64 7.71
N LEU A 67 1.73 -2.56 8.09
CA LEU A 67 2.01 -2.86 9.50
C LEU A 67 2.60 -1.67 10.27
N SER A 68 3.45 -0.84 9.66
CA SER A 68 4.00 0.35 10.33
C SER A 68 2.94 1.38 10.76
N PHE A 69 1.73 1.32 10.19
CA PHE A 69 0.62 2.22 10.53
C PHE A 69 -0.49 1.55 11.35
N SER A 70 -0.40 0.23 11.58
CA SER A 70 -1.43 -0.52 12.27
C SER A 70 -1.33 -0.36 13.78
N LYS A 71 -2.46 -0.07 14.45
CA LYS A 71 -2.54 -0.05 15.92
C LYS A 71 -2.24 -1.41 16.57
N HIS A 72 -2.39 -2.49 15.80
CA HIS A 72 -2.18 -3.87 16.24
C HIS A 72 -0.69 -4.27 16.24
N VAL A 73 0.20 -3.40 15.76
CA VAL A 73 1.64 -3.66 15.63
C VAL A 73 2.42 -2.80 16.62
N LYS A 74 3.29 -3.44 17.40
CA LYS A 74 4.08 -2.81 18.46
C LYS A 74 5.29 -2.06 17.92
N ASP A 75 6.01 -2.66 16.98
CA ASP A 75 7.17 -2.05 16.32
C ASP A 75 7.37 -2.65 14.92
N THR A 76 8.22 -2.03 14.10
CA THR A 76 8.62 -2.59 12.80
C THR A 76 10.11 -2.44 12.57
N PHE A 77 10.72 -3.34 11.81
CA PHE A 77 12.09 -3.20 11.33
C PHE A 77 12.19 -3.40 9.82
N ILE A 78 13.29 -2.91 9.27
CA ILE A 78 13.62 -3.02 7.84
C ILE A 78 14.81 -3.97 7.73
N HIS A 79 14.76 -4.87 6.75
CA HIS A 79 15.86 -5.78 6.40
C HIS A 79 16.31 -5.56 4.94
N ALA A 80 17.45 -6.12 4.54
CA ALA A 80 17.85 -6.20 3.15
C ALA A 80 16.85 -7.04 2.32
N SER A 81 16.83 -6.87 1.01
CA SER A 81 15.83 -7.54 0.17
C SER A 81 16.09 -9.04 0.07
N LEU A 82 15.16 -9.86 0.54
CA LEU A 82 15.25 -11.33 0.49
C LEU A 82 15.43 -11.87 -0.94
N GLU A 83 14.97 -11.12 -1.95
CA GLU A 83 15.11 -11.51 -3.36
C GLU A 83 16.46 -11.07 -3.98
N LYS A 84 17.11 -10.02 -3.44
CA LYS A 84 18.33 -9.45 -4.04
C LYS A 84 19.60 -9.84 -3.31
N ASP A 85 19.54 -9.93 -1.99
CA ASP A 85 20.65 -10.28 -1.12
C ASP A 85 20.11 -11.14 0.03
N GLU A 86 19.94 -12.44 -0.26
CA GLU A 86 19.40 -13.44 0.68
C GLU A 86 20.24 -13.49 1.97
N ASP A 87 21.57 -13.49 1.86
CA ASP A 87 22.46 -13.62 3.02
C ASP A 87 22.43 -12.38 3.93
N GLU A 88 22.49 -11.18 3.36
CA GLU A 88 22.35 -9.93 4.13
C GLU A 88 20.99 -9.86 4.82
N ALA A 89 19.92 -10.22 4.11
CA ALA A 89 18.57 -10.21 4.68
C ALA A 89 18.43 -11.19 5.85
N LEU A 90 18.96 -12.41 5.73
CA LEU A 90 18.94 -13.40 6.81
C LEU A 90 19.79 -12.95 8.02
N ASN A 91 20.89 -12.23 7.81
CA ASN A 91 21.69 -11.62 8.88
C ASN A 91 20.88 -10.54 9.63
N ASP A 92 20.22 -9.64 8.89
CA ASP A 92 19.36 -8.60 9.47
C ASP A 92 18.22 -9.21 10.30
N PHE A 93 17.61 -10.30 9.81
CA PHE A 93 16.60 -11.04 10.56
C PHE A 93 17.16 -11.64 11.84
N GLU A 94 18.36 -12.23 11.81
CA GLU A 94 18.98 -12.80 13.00
C GLU A 94 19.28 -11.73 14.06
N GLU A 95 19.77 -10.57 13.65
CA GLU A 95 19.96 -9.41 14.55
C GLU A 95 18.62 -8.95 15.14
N ALA A 96 17.59 -8.80 14.30
CA ALA A 96 16.27 -8.38 14.73
C ALA A 96 15.62 -9.39 15.68
N VAL A 97 15.73 -10.69 15.40
CA VAL A 97 15.20 -11.77 16.24
C VAL A 97 15.80 -11.67 17.65
N ARG A 98 17.11 -11.45 17.76
CA ARG A 98 17.79 -11.25 19.06
C ARG A 98 17.37 -9.96 19.73
N LYS A 99 17.26 -8.86 18.97
CA LYS A 99 16.83 -7.54 19.47
C LYS A 99 15.42 -7.58 20.05
N TYR A 100 14.50 -8.29 19.40
CA TYR A 100 13.09 -8.38 19.79
C TYR A 100 12.77 -9.65 20.60
N ALA A 101 13.76 -10.40 21.05
CA ALA A 101 13.53 -11.53 21.94
C ALA A 101 12.77 -11.06 23.20
N PRO A 102 11.76 -11.81 23.67
CA PRO A 102 11.13 -11.51 24.94
C PRO A 102 12.13 -11.67 26.10
N GLU A 103 11.92 -10.89 27.16
CA GLU A 103 12.71 -11.02 28.40
C GLU A 103 12.19 -12.15 29.31
N ASP A 104 11.03 -12.73 28.96
CA ASP A 104 10.37 -13.84 29.64
C ASP A 104 10.23 -15.06 28.71
N ASP A 105 9.60 -16.13 29.21
CA ASP A 105 9.43 -17.42 28.54
C ASP A 105 8.21 -17.47 27.59
N ARG A 106 7.66 -16.31 27.24
CA ARG A 106 6.49 -16.26 26.36
C ARG A 106 6.82 -16.87 24.98
N PRO A 107 5.85 -17.53 24.32
CA PRO A 107 6.04 -18.01 22.96
C PRO A 107 6.53 -16.91 22.01
N TYR A 108 7.56 -17.22 21.23
CA TYR A 108 8.19 -16.31 20.30
C TYR A 108 8.28 -16.95 18.92
N VAL A 109 7.54 -16.39 17.96
CA VAL A 109 7.28 -17.04 16.65
C VAL A 109 7.56 -16.08 15.49
N LEU A 110 8.29 -16.53 14.48
CA LEU A 110 8.40 -15.91 13.17
C LEU A 110 7.29 -16.45 12.27
N ILE A 111 6.51 -15.55 11.67
CA ILE A 111 5.42 -15.85 10.75
C ILE A 111 5.77 -15.28 9.38
N PRO A 112 6.30 -16.11 8.46
CA PRO A 112 6.45 -15.74 7.07
C PRO A 112 5.08 -15.55 6.42
N ALA A 113 4.76 -14.34 6.02
CA ALA A 113 3.41 -14.00 5.56
C ALA A 113 3.18 -14.31 4.07
N PHE A 114 4.22 -14.54 3.26
CA PHE A 114 4.05 -14.78 1.83
C PHE A 114 5.10 -15.74 1.25
N ARG A 115 5.77 -15.38 0.14
CA ARG A 115 6.74 -16.24 -0.57
C ARG A 115 7.99 -16.55 0.24
N ASP A 116 8.27 -15.75 1.25
CA ASP A 116 9.35 -15.94 2.20
C ASP A 116 9.15 -17.15 3.12
N ALA A 117 7.97 -17.76 3.16
CA ALA A 117 7.74 -19.03 3.87
C ALA A 117 8.69 -20.15 3.43
N LYS A 118 8.85 -20.35 2.12
CA LYS A 118 9.79 -21.36 1.58
C LYS A 118 11.24 -21.03 1.90
N LEU A 119 11.60 -19.75 1.92
CA LEU A 119 12.94 -19.29 2.27
C LEU A 119 13.26 -19.58 3.74
N PHE A 120 12.37 -19.21 4.67
CA PHE A 120 12.58 -19.51 6.09
C PHE A 120 12.49 -21.00 6.40
N ALA A 121 11.69 -21.78 5.67
CA ALA A 121 11.69 -23.24 5.77
C ALA A 121 13.06 -23.84 5.38
N LYS A 122 13.67 -23.36 4.28
CA LYS A 122 15.02 -23.77 3.84
C LYS A 122 16.10 -23.45 4.88
N HIS A 123 15.95 -22.32 5.58
CA HIS A 123 16.91 -21.84 6.58
C HIS A 123 16.46 -22.07 8.02
N ARG A 124 15.53 -23.00 8.27
CA ARG A 124 14.90 -23.22 9.58
C ARG A 124 15.93 -23.43 10.70
N ASN A 125 16.94 -24.27 10.45
CA ASN A 125 18.02 -24.57 11.40
C ASN A 125 18.79 -23.33 11.89
N ARG A 126 18.79 -22.24 11.11
CA ARG A 126 19.45 -20.98 11.47
C ARG A 126 18.66 -20.21 12.53
N PHE A 127 17.32 -20.29 12.52
CA PHE A 127 16.46 -19.45 13.35
C PHE A 127 15.81 -20.18 14.52
N GLU A 128 15.48 -21.48 14.41
CA GLU A 128 14.84 -22.23 15.49
C GLU A 128 15.57 -22.23 16.85
N PRO A 129 16.91 -22.13 16.91
CA PRO A 129 17.59 -21.90 18.19
C PRO A 129 17.25 -20.56 18.88
N LEU A 130 16.61 -19.62 18.18
CA LEU A 130 16.33 -18.25 18.61
C LEU A 130 14.83 -17.91 18.61
N ILE A 131 14.06 -18.48 17.68
CA ILE A 131 12.64 -18.18 17.45
C ILE A 131 11.98 -19.36 16.71
N GLN A 132 10.75 -19.73 17.08
CA GLN A 132 10.00 -20.77 16.37
C GLN A 132 9.51 -20.25 15.02
N ILE A 133 9.35 -21.11 14.00
CA ILE A 133 8.92 -20.67 12.66
C ILE A 133 7.58 -21.30 12.28
N ALA A 134 6.57 -20.46 12.07
CA ALA A 134 5.24 -20.84 11.59
C ALA A 134 5.22 -20.95 10.06
N ALA A 135 5.98 -21.91 9.52
CA ALA A 135 5.98 -22.29 8.12
C ALA A 135 6.01 -23.82 7.99
N PRO A 136 5.62 -24.40 6.84
CA PRO A 136 5.81 -25.83 6.61
C PRO A 136 7.29 -26.23 6.55
N GLU A 137 7.55 -27.53 6.69
CA GLU A 137 8.90 -28.09 6.58
C GLU A 137 9.37 -28.10 5.13
N ILE A 138 10.65 -27.80 4.91
CA ILE A 138 11.21 -27.76 3.54
C ILE A 138 11.10 -29.12 2.85
N GLU A 139 11.20 -30.22 3.60
CA GLU A 139 11.03 -31.58 3.09
C GLU A 139 9.61 -31.84 2.58
N SER A 140 8.59 -31.31 3.25
CA SER A 140 7.19 -31.43 2.83
C SER A 140 6.92 -30.51 1.63
N ILE A 141 7.44 -29.28 1.64
CA ILE A 141 7.34 -28.34 0.53
C ILE A 141 7.96 -28.94 -0.74
N SER A 142 9.20 -29.43 -0.67
CA SER A 142 9.92 -29.98 -1.82
C SER A 142 9.25 -31.20 -2.45
N LYS A 143 8.34 -31.89 -1.75
CA LYS A 143 7.60 -33.03 -2.29
C LYS A 143 6.42 -32.64 -3.19
N ILE A 144 5.74 -31.53 -2.88
CA ILE A 144 4.41 -31.24 -3.46
C ILE A 144 4.16 -29.78 -3.88
N ASP A 145 5.02 -28.82 -3.54
CA ASP A 145 4.88 -27.41 -4.01
C ASP A 145 5.35 -27.24 -5.47
N PRO A 146 6.53 -27.76 -5.90
CA PRO A 146 6.89 -27.76 -7.31
C PRO A 146 5.85 -28.54 -8.13
N LYS A 147 5.37 -27.96 -9.24
CA LYS A 147 4.22 -28.51 -9.97
C LYS A 147 4.49 -29.86 -10.63
N ASP A 148 5.73 -30.07 -11.05
CA ASP A 148 6.26 -31.35 -11.52
C ASP A 148 6.33 -32.38 -10.38
N ALA A 149 6.90 -32.00 -9.23
CA ALA A 149 6.96 -32.87 -8.06
C ALA A 149 5.56 -33.25 -7.56
N LEU A 150 4.61 -32.31 -7.56
CA LEU A 150 3.20 -32.58 -7.26
C LEU A 150 2.60 -33.60 -8.22
N ALA A 151 2.86 -33.46 -9.53
CA ALA A 151 2.34 -34.36 -10.54
C ALA A 151 2.88 -35.79 -10.35
N GLU A 152 4.19 -35.93 -10.17
CA GLU A 152 4.83 -37.23 -9.89
C GLU A 152 4.33 -37.85 -8.58
N PHE A 153 4.24 -37.02 -7.52
CA PHE A 153 3.75 -37.45 -6.21
C PHE A 153 2.31 -37.95 -6.31
N ALA A 154 1.44 -37.20 -6.99
CA ALA A 154 0.05 -37.55 -7.17
C ALA A 154 -0.13 -38.83 -7.99
N GLN A 155 0.61 -38.99 -9.09
CA GLN A 155 0.57 -40.22 -9.90
C GLN A 155 1.02 -41.45 -9.10
N LYS A 156 2.07 -41.30 -8.29
CA LYS A 156 2.59 -42.38 -7.43
C LYS A 156 1.60 -42.79 -6.34
N HIS A 157 0.78 -41.86 -5.88
CA HIS A 157 -0.09 -42.03 -4.71
C HIS A 157 -1.59 -42.07 -5.04
N ASP A 158 -1.95 -42.11 -6.33
CA ASP A 158 -3.32 -42.18 -6.81
C ASP A 158 -4.18 -41.02 -6.26
N LEU A 159 -3.67 -39.78 -6.41
CA LEU A 159 -4.39 -38.55 -6.09
C LEU A 159 -5.06 -38.00 -7.36
N ASP A 160 -6.26 -37.47 -7.21
CA ASP A 160 -7.00 -36.83 -8.31
C ASP A 160 -6.31 -35.54 -8.76
N ILE A 161 -5.54 -35.63 -9.83
CA ILE A 161 -4.93 -34.50 -10.53
C ILE A 161 -5.26 -34.55 -12.02
N PRO A 162 -5.09 -33.45 -12.77
CA PRO A 162 -5.08 -33.51 -14.23
C PRO A 162 -4.01 -34.51 -14.71
N GLU A 163 -4.34 -35.35 -15.69
CA GLU A 163 -3.31 -36.17 -16.35
C GLU A 163 -2.19 -35.26 -16.85
N THR A 164 -0.95 -35.55 -16.47
CA THR A 164 0.19 -34.63 -16.65
C THR A 164 1.37 -35.34 -17.28
N HIS A 165 1.88 -34.78 -18.38
CA HIS A 165 3.17 -35.13 -18.96
C HIS A 165 4.19 -34.04 -18.65
N ILE A 166 5.37 -34.44 -18.17
CA ILE A 166 6.50 -33.55 -17.92
C ILE A 166 7.41 -33.60 -19.15
N ILE A 167 7.59 -32.47 -19.80
CA ILE A 167 8.37 -32.34 -21.03
C ILE A 167 9.64 -31.55 -20.72
N GLN A 168 10.78 -32.20 -20.91
CA GLN A 168 12.07 -31.51 -20.97
C GLN A 168 12.25 -31.01 -22.42
N PRO A 169 12.33 -29.68 -22.67
CA PRO A 169 12.37 -29.18 -24.05
C PRO A 169 13.54 -29.70 -24.88
N GLU A 170 14.70 -29.92 -24.25
CA GLU A 170 15.90 -30.47 -24.89
C GLU A 170 15.75 -31.93 -25.35
N ASP A 171 14.86 -32.69 -24.72
CA ASP A 171 14.56 -34.09 -25.04
C ASP A 171 13.26 -34.24 -25.83
N PHE A 172 12.63 -33.14 -26.25
CA PHE A 172 11.32 -33.18 -26.87
C PHE A 172 11.35 -33.88 -28.24
N ASN A 173 10.53 -34.92 -28.36
CA ASN A 173 10.22 -35.59 -29.62
C ASN A 173 8.71 -35.63 -29.84
N ALA A 174 8.24 -35.05 -30.95
CA ALA A 174 6.81 -34.96 -31.27
C ALA A 174 6.14 -36.34 -31.43
N ASP A 175 6.89 -37.37 -31.85
CA ASP A 175 6.36 -38.72 -32.03
C ASP A 175 5.88 -39.34 -30.70
N ASP A 176 6.49 -38.97 -29.57
CA ASP A 176 6.11 -39.45 -28.23
C ASP A 176 4.72 -38.95 -27.81
N TYR A 177 4.25 -37.87 -28.43
CA TYR A 177 2.97 -37.22 -28.13
C TYR A 177 1.92 -37.41 -29.23
N ALA A 178 2.19 -38.26 -30.24
CA ALA A 178 1.27 -38.51 -31.35
C ALA A 178 -0.06 -39.17 -30.93
N SER A 179 -0.08 -39.83 -29.77
CA SER A 179 -1.26 -40.51 -29.21
C SER A 179 -1.99 -39.69 -28.13
N VAL A 180 -1.49 -38.50 -27.78
CA VAL A 180 -2.10 -37.65 -26.76
C VAL A 180 -3.35 -36.97 -27.33
N ASP A 181 -4.46 -37.09 -26.62
CA ASP A 181 -5.69 -36.39 -26.94
C ASP A 181 -5.58 -34.89 -26.64
N PHE A 182 -6.03 -34.05 -27.58
CA PHE A 182 -6.08 -32.58 -27.45
C PHE A 182 -7.54 -32.10 -27.41
N PRO A 183 -7.86 -30.96 -26.75
CA PRO A 183 -6.94 -29.93 -26.24
C PRO A 183 -6.36 -30.23 -24.85
N ARG A 184 -5.17 -29.67 -24.58
CA ARG A 184 -4.43 -29.73 -23.31
C ARG A 184 -4.02 -28.33 -22.84
N ILE A 185 -3.52 -28.21 -21.62
CA ILE A 185 -2.91 -26.99 -21.09
C ILE A 185 -1.40 -27.20 -20.97
N ALA A 186 -0.59 -26.37 -21.63
CA ALA A 186 0.85 -26.30 -21.39
C ALA A 186 1.16 -25.17 -20.39
N LYS A 187 2.00 -25.44 -19.40
CA LYS A 187 2.44 -24.43 -18.43
C LYS A 187 3.88 -24.68 -17.95
N PRO A 188 4.66 -23.64 -17.61
CA PRO A 188 5.96 -23.82 -16.99
C PRO A 188 5.81 -24.31 -15.54
N VAL A 189 6.81 -25.07 -15.06
CA VAL A 189 6.89 -25.48 -13.64
C VAL A 189 6.97 -24.26 -12.73
N ASP A 190 7.90 -23.33 -13.01
CA ASP A 190 8.14 -22.11 -12.23
C ASP A 190 7.33 -20.91 -12.74
N GLY A 191 6.00 -21.04 -12.75
CA GLY A 191 5.08 -19.98 -13.18
C GLY A 191 4.14 -19.50 -12.05
N VAL A 192 3.92 -18.18 -11.94
CA VAL A 192 2.91 -17.59 -11.04
C VAL A 192 1.85 -16.82 -11.83
N GLY A 193 0.61 -16.82 -11.36
CA GLY A 193 -0.48 -16.00 -11.88
C GLY A 193 -0.83 -16.27 -13.35
N GLY A 194 -0.80 -17.53 -13.78
CA GLY A 194 -1.14 -17.92 -15.15
C GLY A 194 -0.08 -17.60 -16.21
N ARG A 195 1.08 -17.08 -15.84
CA ARG A 195 2.15 -16.75 -16.81
C ARG A 195 2.68 -18.00 -17.50
N GLY A 196 2.70 -17.95 -18.83
CA GLY A 196 3.12 -19.07 -19.67
C GLY A 196 2.07 -20.18 -19.78
N VAL A 197 0.85 -20.02 -19.25
CA VAL A 197 -0.21 -21.02 -19.42
C VAL A 197 -0.87 -20.84 -20.79
N GLU A 198 -0.81 -21.86 -21.64
CA GLU A 198 -1.41 -21.82 -22.98
C GLU A 198 -2.27 -23.07 -23.24
N LYS A 199 -3.44 -22.85 -23.88
CA LYS A 199 -4.26 -23.95 -24.38
C LYS A 199 -3.67 -24.49 -25.68
N ILE A 200 -3.23 -25.73 -25.64
CA ILE A 200 -2.64 -26.44 -26.77
C ILE A 200 -3.73 -27.24 -27.47
N ALA A 201 -4.08 -26.82 -28.69
CA ALA A 201 -5.15 -27.43 -29.47
C ALA A 201 -4.69 -28.59 -30.37
N SER A 202 -3.38 -28.75 -30.58
CA SER A 202 -2.81 -29.76 -31.47
C SER A 202 -1.34 -30.03 -31.15
N LEU A 203 -0.79 -31.13 -31.67
CA LEU A 203 0.62 -31.47 -31.58
C LEU A 203 1.54 -30.42 -32.25
N GLU A 204 1.10 -29.82 -33.36
CA GLU A 204 1.84 -28.73 -34.02
C GLU A 204 1.97 -27.53 -33.08
N LYS A 205 0.87 -27.17 -32.40
CA LYS A 205 0.87 -26.07 -31.43
C LYS A 205 1.72 -26.38 -30.18
N LEU A 206 1.78 -27.65 -29.76
CA LEU A 206 2.69 -28.09 -28.70
C LEU A 206 4.15 -27.86 -29.10
N LYS A 207 4.50 -28.23 -30.32
CA LYS A 207 5.86 -28.04 -30.84
C LYS A 207 6.23 -26.56 -30.86
N ASP A 208 5.36 -25.68 -31.36
CA ASP A 208 5.60 -24.23 -31.35
C ASP A 208 5.83 -23.69 -29.94
N TYR A 209 5.09 -24.21 -28.96
CA TYR A 209 5.22 -23.81 -27.56
C TYR A 209 6.57 -24.27 -26.98
N VAL A 210 6.97 -25.52 -27.22
CA VAL A 210 8.26 -26.08 -26.76
C VAL A 210 9.44 -25.35 -27.41
N ASP A 211 9.37 -25.09 -28.72
CA ASP A 211 10.41 -24.38 -29.47
C ASP A 211 10.60 -22.94 -28.97
N ALA A 212 9.56 -22.34 -28.39
CA ALA A 212 9.59 -20.99 -27.81
C ALA A 212 9.98 -20.95 -26.33
N ALA A 213 10.02 -22.09 -25.64
CA ALA A 213 10.29 -22.19 -24.21
C ALA A 213 11.79 -22.13 -23.89
N ASP A 214 12.13 -21.87 -22.62
CA ASP A 214 13.50 -21.99 -22.13
C ASP A 214 13.92 -23.47 -22.13
N PRO A 215 14.99 -23.86 -22.85
CA PRO A 215 15.43 -25.24 -22.94
C PRO A 215 15.72 -25.90 -21.58
N SER A 216 16.10 -25.09 -20.58
CA SER A 216 16.48 -25.56 -19.25
C SER A 216 15.30 -25.74 -18.28
N SER A 217 14.11 -25.26 -18.66
CA SER A 217 12.93 -25.27 -17.79
C SER A 217 11.91 -26.32 -18.24
N PRO A 218 11.51 -27.27 -17.37
CA PRO A 218 10.50 -28.25 -17.73
C PRO A 218 9.12 -27.61 -18.00
N ILE A 219 8.36 -28.24 -18.88
CA ILE A 219 6.99 -27.86 -19.24
C ILE A 219 6.03 -28.95 -18.78
N LEU A 220 4.90 -28.56 -18.21
CA LEU A 220 3.81 -29.47 -17.89
C LEU A 220 2.74 -29.38 -18.97
N LEU A 221 2.47 -30.51 -19.62
CA LEU A 221 1.33 -30.68 -20.53
C LEU A 221 0.23 -31.44 -19.78
N GLN A 222 -0.83 -30.74 -19.40
CA GLN A 222 -1.90 -31.24 -18.55
C GLN A 222 -3.22 -31.40 -19.29
N GLU A 223 -4.03 -32.36 -18.85
CA GLU A 223 -5.45 -32.46 -19.18
C GLU A 223 -6.17 -31.12 -18.98
N LEU A 224 -7.02 -30.75 -19.94
CA LEU A 224 -7.92 -29.62 -19.79
C LEU A 224 -9.12 -30.04 -18.93
N VAL A 225 -9.04 -29.77 -17.62
CA VAL A 225 -10.14 -30.05 -16.69
C VAL A 225 -11.23 -28.98 -16.84
N GLU A 226 -12.46 -29.41 -17.09
CA GLU A 226 -13.63 -28.52 -17.14
C GLU A 226 -14.09 -28.12 -15.73
N GLY A 227 -14.77 -26.97 -15.63
CA GLY A 227 -15.32 -26.47 -14.37
C GLY A 227 -14.67 -25.18 -13.87
N GLU A 228 -14.89 -24.91 -12.60
CA GLU A 228 -14.49 -23.68 -11.89
C GLU A 228 -13.30 -23.95 -10.97
N ASP A 229 -12.61 -22.88 -10.61
CA ASP A 229 -11.48 -22.91 -9.67
C ASP A 229 -11.99 -22.73 -8.23
N TYR A 230 -11.57 -23.64 -7.35
CA TYR A 230 -11.88 -23.66 -5.93
C TYR A 230 -10.58 -23.58 -5.13
N CYS A 231 -10.55 -22.73 -4.11
CA CYS A 231 -9.41 -22.60 -3.20
C CYS A 231 -9.77 -23.25 -1.86
N VAL A 232 -9.00 -24.25 -1.45
CA VAL A 232 -9.14 -24.95 -0.17
C VAL A 232 -8.02 -24.49 0.75
N SER A 233 -8.35 -23.57 1.64
CA SER A 233 -7.47 -23.08 2.70
C SER A 233 -7.39 -24.10 3.83
N VAL A 234 -6.19 -24.53 4.23
CA VAL A 234 -6.01 -25.57 5.24
C VAL A 234 -4.97 -25.20 6.30
N VAL A 235 -5.12 -25.82 7.47
CA VAL A 235 -4.08 -25.92 8.49
C VAL A 235 -3.97 -27.36 8.95
N ALA A 236 -2.76 -27.89 9.01
CA ALA A 236 -2.48 -29.27 9.38
C ALA A 236 -1.41 -29.38 10.46
N ASN A 237 -1.48 -30.44 11.26
CA ASN A 237 -0.46 -30.82 12.21
C ASN A 237 0.13 -32.17 11.85
N LYS A 238 1.30 -32.19 11.22
CA LYS A 238 2.05 -33.42 10.89
C LYS A 238 1.19 -34.43 10.14
N GLY A 239 0.54 -33.96 9.09
CA GLY A 239 -0.37 -34.70 8.21
C GLY A 239 -1.83 -34.72 8.65
N GLU A 240 -2.14 -34.42 9.92
CA GLU A 240 -3.51 -34.35 10.39
C GLU A 240 -4.17 -33.01 10.02
N LEU A 241 -5.25 -33.04 9.24
CA LEU A 241 -6.05 -31.86 8.92
C LEU A 241 -6.76 -31.34 10.19
N LEU A 242 -6.48 -30.09 10.57
CA LEU A 242 -7.11 -29.44 11.74
C LEU A 242 -8.31 -28.58 11.35
N GLY A 243 -8.23 -27.87 10.24
CA GLY A 243 -9.30 -26.98 9.77
C GLY A 243 -9.16 -26.71 8.28
N ALA A 244 -10.31 -26.56 7.61
CA ALA A 244 -10.39 -26.27 6.19
C ALA A 244 -11.49 -25.23 5.92
N VAL A 245 -11.23 -24.31 4.99
CA VAL A 245 -12.24 -23.42 4.41
C VAL A 245 -12.13 -23.54 2.90
N THR A 246 -13.25 -23.85 2.24
CA THR A 246 -13.30 -23.85 0.77
C THR A 246 -14.06 -22.64 0.28
N TYR A 247 -13.51 -21.95 -0.70
CA TYR A 247 -14.19 -20.83 -1.35
C TYR A 247 -13.93 -20.81 -2.85
N HIS A 248 -14.84 -20.18 -3.58
CA HIS A 248 -14.68 -19.88 -5.00
C HIS A 248 -14.83 -18.38 -5.27
N ASN A 249 -14.30 -17.93 -6.39
CA ASN A 249 -14.40 -16.53 -6.78
C ASN A 249 -15.68 -16.30 -7.61
N LEU A 250 -16.74 -15.80 -6.97
CA LEU A 250 -17.96 -15.36 -7.66
C LEU A 250 -17.67 -14.30 -8.74
N ARG A 251 -16.67 -13.46 -8.49
CA ARG A 251 -16.16 -12.50 -9.47
C ARG A 251 -14.64 -12.42 -9.36
N GLN A 252 -13.99 -12.29 -10.49
CA GLN A 252 -12.55 -12.07 -10.58
C GLN A 252 -12.29 -10.78 -11.36
N PHE A 253 -11.12 -10.18 -11.17
CA PHE A 253 -10.71 -9.06 -12.00
C PHE A 253 -9.20 -9.10 -12.31
N PRO A 254 -8.80 -9.13 -13.60
CA PRO A 254 -9.65 -9.27 -14.80
C PRO A 254 -10.38 -10.62 -14.89
N ASN A 255 -11.53 -10.71 -15.57
CA ASN A 255 -12.33 -11.95 -15.62
C ASN A 255 -11.58 -13.22 -16.06
N ASP A 256 -10.54 -13.10 -16.90
CA ASP A 256 -9.89 -14.25 -17.53
C ASP A 256 -8.68 -14.82 -16.76
N ALA A 257 -8.16 -14.08 -15.76
CA ALA A 257 -6.95 -14.46 -15.00
C ALA A 257 -6.75 -13.67 -13.70
N GLY A 258 -7.84 -13.15 -13.11
CA GLY A 258 -7.81 -12.08 -12.13
C GLY A 258 -7.80 -12.52 -10.68
N ALA A 259 -7.44 -11.58 -9.79
CA ALA A 259 -7.62 -11.81 -8.36
C ALA A 259 -9.12 -11.85 -8.01
N GLY A 260 -9.49 -12.72 -7.07
CA GLY A 260 -10.85 -12.79 -6.52
C GLY A 260 -11.34 -11.42 -6.04
N ALA A 261 -12.38 -10.92 -6.69
CA ALA A 261 -12.98 -9.63 -6.42
C ALA A 261 -14.16 -9.77 -5.44
N ILE A 262 -14.95 -10.83 -5.60
CA ILE A 262 -15.98 -11.28 -4.66
C ILE A 262 -15.77 -12.79 -4.46
N ARG A 263 -15.75 -13.21 -3.20
CA ARG A 263 -15.58 -14.62 -2.80
C ARG A 263 -16.80 -15.11 -2.05
N GLU A 264 -17.08 -16.40 -2.17
CA GLU A 264 -18.11 -17.09 -1.40
C GLU A 264 -17.55 -18.39 -0.84
N THR A 265 -17.76 -18.62 0.45
CA THR A 265 -17.47 -19.88 1.12
C THR A 265 -18.46 -20.94 0.68
N VAL A 266 -17.99 -22.14 0.34
CA VAL A 266 -18.80 -23.27 -0.15
C VAL A 266 -18.52 -24.51 0.69
N ASP A 267 -19.36 -25.53 0.53
CA ASP A 267 -19.19 -26.83 1.20
C ASP A 267 -17.85 -27.48 0.78
N GLU A 268 -16.98 -27.72 1.77
CA GLU A 268 -15.67 -28.35 1.57
C GLU A 268 -15.74 -29.87 1.35
N THR A 269 -16.87 -30.51 1.64
CA THR A 269 -17.02 -31.98 1.64
C THR A 269 -16.42 -32.67 0.40
N PRO A 270 -16.63 -32.19 -0.84
CA PRO A 270 -16.07 -32.83 -2.04
C PRO A 270 -14.54 -32.85 -2.11
N PHE A 271 -13.86 -31.94 -1.41
CA PHE A 271 -12.41 -31.75 -1.49
C PHE A 271 -11.65 -32.46 -0.37
N LEU A 272 -12.33 -32.77 0.75
CA LEU A 272 -11.69 -33.21 1.98
C LEU A 272 -10.95 -34.55 1.88
N GLU A 273 -11.41 -35.49 1.06
CA GLU A 273 -10.73 -36.78 0.89
C GLU A 273 -9.34 -36.60 0.29
N SER A 274 -9.27 -35.98 -0.89
CA SER A 274 -8.01 -35.70 -1.60
C SER A 274 -7.11 -34.77 -0.79
N THR A 275 -7.68 -33.75 -0.12
CA THR A 275 -6.95 -32.88 0.78
C THR A 275 -6.31 -33.64 1.94
N ARG A 276 -7.06 -34.47 2.68
CA ARG A 276 -6.50 -35.24 3.80
C ARG A 276 -5.40 -36.19 3.32
N LYS A 277 -5.63 -36.89 2.22
CA LYS A 277 -4.65 -37.83 1.64
C LYS A 277 -3.36 -37.11 1.23
N LEU A 278 -3.45 -35.95 0.57
CA LEU A 278 -2.29 -35.13 0.21
C LEU A 278 -1.49 -34.69 1.45
N LEU A 279 -2.17 -34.19 2.48
CA LEU A 279 -1.54 -33.69 3.71
C LEU A 279 -0.88 -34.82 4.52
N GLU A 280 -1.56 -35.95 4.68
CA GLU A 280 -1.07 -37.13 5.39
C GLU A 280 0.20 -37.69 4.72
N LEU A 281 0.15 -37.94 3.42
CA LEU A 281 1.26 -38.55 2.68
C LEU A 281 2.49 -37.63 2.59
N SER A 282 2.27 -36.32 2.56
CA SER A 282 3.35 -35.33 2.57
C SER A 282 3.89 -35.02 3.98
N ASN A 283 3.19 -35.48 5.03
CA ASN A 283 3.43 -35.10 6.42
C ASN A 283 3.42 -33.56 6.59
N TRP A 284 2.36 -32.91 6.10
CA TRP A 284 2.26 -31.45 6.10
C TRP A 284 2.06 -30.88 7.51
N HIS A 285 2.72 -29.77 7.82
CA HIS A 285 2.57 -29.06 9.10
C HIS A 285 2.48 -27.56 8.84
N GLY A 286 1.50 -26.88 9.46
CA GLY A 286 1.22 -25.47 9.22
C GLY A 286 0.14 -25.23 8.16
N VAL A 287 0.11 -24.02 7.61
CA VAL A 287 -0.94 -23.55 6.68
C VAL A 287 -0.60 -23.84 5.21
N ALA A 288 -1.62 -23.99 4.37
CA ALA A 288 -1.50 -24.01 2.92
C ALA A 288 -2.81 -23.55 2.25
N GLU A 289 -2.74 -23.16 0.98
CA GLU A 289 -3.89 -23.08 0.09
C GLU A 289 -3.72 -24.10 -1.03
N ILE A 290 -4.72 -24.95 -1.23
CA ILE A 290 -4.74 -25.97 -2.29
C ILE A 290 -5.77 -25.53 -3.32
N ASP A 291 -5.35 -25.38 -4.57
CA ASP A 291 -6.24 -25.03 -5.66
C ASP A 291 -6.76 -26.29 -6.33
N PHE A 292 -8.07 -26.33 -6.55
CA PHE A 292 -8.78 -27.40 -7.20
C PHE A 292 -9.54 -26.89 -8.41
N ARG A 293 -9.79 -27.80 -9.34
CA ARG A 293 -10.72 -27.57 -10.45
C ARG A 293 -11.81 -28.63 -10.43
N TRP A 294 -13.07 -28.18 -10.51
CA TRP A 294 -14.22 -29.07 -10.43
C TRP A 294 -15.42 -28.51 -11.19
N ASN A 295 -16.17 -29.37 -11.85
CA ASN A 295 -17.37 -29.02 -12.62
C ASN A 295 -18.67 -29.04 -11.79
N GLY A 296 -18.58 -29.40 -10.49
CA GLY A 296 -19.71 -29.50 -9.59
C GLY A 296 -20.48 -30.83 -9.68
N ASP A 297 -20.02 -31.77 -10.50
CA ASP A 297 -20.62 -33.11 -10.61
C ASP A 297 -20.21 -33.98 -9.40
N PRO A 298 -21.16 -34.41 -8.53
CA PRO A 298 -20.85 -35.26 -7.38
C PRO A 298 -20.24 -36.62 -7.75
N ASP A 299 -20.43 -37.09 -8.99
CA ASP A 299 -19.90 -38.36 -9.46
C ASP A 299 -18.46 -38.24 -10.01
N THR A 300 -17.94 -37.01 -10.15
CA THR A 300 -16.59 -36.73 -10.64
C THR A 300 -15.76 -36.06 -9.53
N PRO A 301 -14.61 -36.61 -9.10
CA PRO A 301 -13.83 -36.02 -8.03
C PRO A 301 -13.18 -34.69 -8.46
N PRO A 302 -13.08 -33.69 -7.55
CA PRO A 302 -12.27 -32.49 -7.79
C PRO A 302 -10.80 -32.81 -8.04
N LYS A 303 -10.17 -32.13 -9.00
CA LYS A 303 -8.77 -32.34 -9.35
C LYS A 303 -7.87 -31.28 -8.74
N ILE A 304 -6.80 -31.69 -8.05
CA ILE A 304 -5.80 -30.80 -7.45
C ILE A 304 -4.95 -30.18 -8.57
N ILE A 305 -4.81 -28.86 -8.56
CA ILE A 305 -4.06 -28.08 -9.55
C ILE A 305 -2.71 -27.63 -9.00
N GLU A 306 -2.69 -27.13 -7.77
CA GLU A 306 -1.49 -26.67 -7.06
C GLU A 306 -1.70 -26.66 -5.54
N ILE A 307 -0.60 -26.63 -4.79
CA ILE A 307 -0.58 -26.35 -3.35
C ILE A 307 0.43 -25.24 -3.09
N ASN A 308 0.02 -24.25 -2.31
CA ASN A 308 0.81 -23.07 -1.98
C ASN A 308 1.23 -23.13 -0.49
N PRO A 309 2.54 -23.22 -0.16
CA PRO A 309 3.07 -23.33 1.21
C PRO A 309 3.11 -21.98 1.94
N ARG A 310 2.06 -21.19 1.83
CA ARG A 310 1.99 -19.80 2.29
C ARG A 310 0.56 -19.37 2.57
N TYR A 311 0.42 -18.21 3.18
CA TYR A 311 -0.85 -17.51 3.20
C TYR A 311 -1.25 -17.02 1.80
N TRP A 312 -2.55 -16.81 1.62
CA TRP A 312 -3.19 -16.51 0.34
C TRP A 312 -3.88 -15.15 0.33
N ALA A 313 -4.17 -14.64 -0.86
CA ALA A 313 -4.82 -13.34 -1.03
C ALA A 313 -6.22 -13.30 -0.39
N GLY A 314 -6.91 -14.44 -0.33
CA GLY A 314 -8.20 -14.60 0.33
C GLY A 314 -8.15 -14.80 1.85
N LEU A 315 -7.00 -14.59 2.53
CA LEU A 315 -6.87 -14.89 3.96
C LEU A 315 -7.95 -14.22 4.82
N PHE A 316 -8.29 -12.95 4.54
CA PHE A 316 -9.39 -12.28 5.23
C PHE A 316 -10.72 -13.01 5.07
N HIS A 317 -11.02 -13.49 3.87
CA HIS A 317 -12.25 -14.24 3.61
C HIS A 317 -12.28 -15.52 4.45
N SER A 318 -11.23 -16.33 4.37
CA SER A 318 -11.17 -17.60 5.10
C SER A 318 -11.22 -17.39 6.62
N THR A 319 -10.55 -16.36 7.14
CA THR A 319 -10.59 -16.02 8.56
C THR A 319 -11.93 -15.46 9.01
N ALA A 320 -12.53 -14.54 8.24
CA ALA A 320 -13.84 -13.97 8.57
C ALA A 320 -14.97 -14.99 8.43
N SER A 321 -14.80 -16.05 7.64
CA SER A 321 -15.76 -17.15 7.53
C SER A 321 -15.81 -18.07 8.75
N GLY A 322 -14.80 -18.04 9.64
CA GLY A 322 -14.85 -18.77 10.91
C GLY A 322 -13.52 -19.35 11.40
N ILE A 323 -12.54 -19.59 10.52
CA ILE A 323 -11.29 -20.26 10.92
C ILE A 323 -10.12 -19.28 11.02
N ASP A 324 -9.61 -19.09 12.24
CA ASP A 324 -8.50 -18.18 12.54
C ASP A 324 -7.12 -18.81 12.19
N PHE A 325 -6.83 -18.95 10.90
CA PHE A 325 -5.57 -19.50 10.39
C PHE A 325 -4.30 -18.84 10.98
N PRO A 326 -4.21 -17.50 11.13
CA PRO A 326 -3.03 -16.88 11.73
C PRO A 326 -2.79 -17.34 13.17
N TRP A 327 -3.84 -17.44 13.98
CA TRP A 327 -3.75 -17.98 15.33
C TRP A 327 -3.32 -19.44 15.33
N LEU A 328 -3.95 -20.28 14.51
CA LEU A 328 -3.64 -21.72 14.48
C LEU A 328 -2.19 -21.97 14.05
N ALA A 329 -1.66 -21.20 13.11
CA ALA A 329 -0.26 -21.26 12.73
C ALA A 329 0.68 -20.86 13.87
N PHE A 330 0.34 -19.79 14.62
CA PHE A 330 1.10 -19.38 15.80
C PHE A 330 1.06 -20.46 16.88
N ALA A 331 -0.12 -20.99 17.19
CA ALA A 331 -0.32 -22.01 18.21
C ALA A 331 0.47 -23.29 17.90
N LEU A 332 0.42 -23.77 16.65
CA LEU A 332 1.21 -24.92 16.20
C LEU A 332 2.72 -24.69 16.36
N ALA A 333 3.23 -23.55 15.89
CA ALA A 333 4.65 -23.23 16.00
C ALA A 333 5.11 -23.05 17.46
N ALA A 334 4.21 -22.60 18.32
CA ALA A 334 4.45 -22.40 19.74
C ALA A 334 4.19 -23.66 20.61
N ASP A 335 3.78 -24.78 20.01
CA ASP A 335 3.34 -26.00 20.70
C ASP A 335 2.23 -25.73 21.75
N ILE A 336 1.33 -24.80 21.42
CA ILE A 336 0.17 -24.46 22.25
C ILE A 336 -0.98 -25.41 21.88
N GLU A 337 -1.63 -25.97 22.90
CA GLU A 337 -2.80 -26.82 22.72
C GLU A 337 -3.94 -26.07 22.04
N ILE A 338 -4.47 -26.66 20.96
CA ILE A 338 -5.56 -26.10 20.16
C ILE A 338 -6.86 -26.77 20.61
N ASP A 339 -7.78 -25.97 21.15
CA ASP A 339 -9.12 -26.43 21.45
C ASP A 339 -9.90 -26.66 20.15
N ARG A 340 -10.19 -27.93 19.84
CA ARG A 340 -10.96 -28.33 18.65
C ARG A 340 -12.47 -28.21 18.83
N SER A 341 -12.93 -27.86 20.03
CA SER A 341 -14.36 -27.75 20.37
C SER A 341 -14.94 -26.36 20.08
N GLU A 342 -14.10 -25.35 19.82
CA GLU A 342 -14.51 -24.03 19.36
C GLU A 342 -14.59 -24.03 17.82
N ASP A 343 -15.82 -23.98 17.29
CA ASP A 343 -16.24 -23.80 15.89
C ASP A 343 -15.12 -23.77 14.81
N MET A 344 -14.49 -24.92 14.54
CA MET A 344 -13.59 -25.16 13.41
C MET A 344 -14.36 -25.35 12.08
N SER A 345 -15.50 -24.67 11.96
CA SER A 345 -16.40 -24.76 10.81
C SER A 345 -16.56 -23.40 10.16
N ALA A 346 -16.45 -23.35 8.84
CA ALA A 346 -16.70 -22.14 8.08
C ALA A 346 -18.20 -21.89 7.91
N GLU A 347 -18.61 -20.63 7.88
CA GLU A 347 -19.96 -20.22 7.50
C GLU A 347 -20.15 -20.39 5.98
N ILE A 348 -20.79 -21.49 5.57
CA ILE A 348 -21.16 -21.72 4.17
C ILE A 348 -22.06 -20.58 3.67
N GLY A 349 -21.72 -20.02 2.51
CA GLY A 349 -22.41 -18.88 1.91
C GLY A 349 -21.89 -17.51 2.38
N PHE A 350 -20.91 -17.46 3.29
CA PHE A 350 -20.25 -16.21 3.67
C PHE A 350 -19.63 -15.54 2.45
N LYS A 351 -19.84 -14.23 2.29
CA LYS A 351 -19.35 -13.44 1.16
C LYS A 351 -18.48 -12.30 1.62
N SER A 352 -17.39 -12.06 0.91
CA SER A 352 -16.54 -10.88 1.13
C SER A 352 -16.09 -10.25 -0.17
N LYS A 353 -15.61 -9.00 -0.08
CA LYS A 353 -15.15 -8.23 -1.24
C LYS A 353 -13.71 -7.74 -1.07
N THR A 354 -12.96 -7.79 -2.16
CA THR A 354 -11.60 -7.23 -2.22
C THR A 354 -11.69 -5.74 -2.57
N PRO A 355 -11.08 -4.84 -1.77
CA PRO A 355 -11.10 -3.39 -1.95
C PRO A 355 -10.68 -2.97 -3.35
N GLY A 356 -11.51 -2.17 -4.01
CA GLY A 356 -11.24 -1.62 -5.35
C GLY A 356 -11.39 -2.62 -6.51
N ALA A 357 -11.01 -3.90 -6.34
CA ALA A 357 -11.17 -4.93 -7.37
C ALA A 357 -12.64 -5.25 -7.64
N TRP A 358 -13.49 -5.29 -6.61
CA TRP A 358 -14.93 -5.57 -6.77
C TRP A 358 -15.64 -4.52 -7.67
N LEU A 359 -15.34 -3.23 -7.48
CA LEU A 359 -15.89 -2.15 -8.33
C LEU A 359 -15.45 -2.28 -9.79
N LEU A 360 -14.22 -2.76 -10.04
CA LEU A 360 -13.73 -3.01 -11.39
C LEU A 360 -14.39 -4.23 -12.02
N SER A 361 -14.66 -5.30 -11.26
CA SER A 361 -15.38 -6.47 -11.76
C SER A 361 -16.82 -6.13 -12.19
N ILE A 362 -17.54 -5.31 -11.41
CA ILE A 362 -18.90 -4.85 -11.77
C ILE A 362 -18.86 -3.97 -13.02
N ALA A 363 -17.87 -3.09 -13.12
CA ALA A 363 -17.67 -2.27 -14.30
C ALA A 363 -17.38 -3.11 -15.55
N GLU A 364 -16.68 -4.25 -15.40
CA GLU A 364 -16.37 -5.17 -16.50
C GLU A 364 -17.57 -5.93 -17.02
N GLU A 365 -18.38 -6.51 -16.14
CA GLU A 365 -19.59 -7.24 -16.49
C GLU A 365 -20.68 -6.33 -17.09
N THR A 366 -20.84 -5.12 -16.54
CA THR A 366 -21.78 -4.14 -17.09
C THR A 366 -21.36 -3.70 -18.50
N ALA A 367 -20.06 -3.67 -18.79
CA ALA A 367 -19.56 -3.30 -20.11
C ALA A 367 -19.60 -4.44 -21.14
N SER A 368 -19.47 -5.70 -20.70
CA SER A 368 -19.53 -6.87 -21.59
C SER A 368 -20.95 -7.23 -22.03
N SER A 369 -21.96 -6.84 -21.24
CA SER A 369 -23.38 -7.12 -21.47
C SER A 369 -24.11 -6.13 -22.40
N ASP A 370 -23.50 -5.00 -22.79
CA ASP A 370 -24.12 -3.98 -23.63
C ASP A 370 -23.45 -3.90 -25.03
N GLU A 371 -24.22 -4.22 -26.08
CA GLU A 371 -23.76 -4.31 -27.48
C GLU A 371 -23.27 -2.94 -28.02
N HIS A 372 -23.76 -1.82 -27.47
CA HIS A 372 -23.33 -0.46 -27.83
C HIS A 372 -21.92 -0.12 -27.30
N LEU A 373 -21.43 -0.81 -26.26
CA LEU A 373 -20.12 -0.55 -25.65
C LEU A 373 -18.96 -1.26 -26.37
N LYS A 374 -19.22 -2.31 -27.17
CA LYS A 374 -18.20 -2.89 -28.06
C LYS A 374 -17.66 -1.87 -29.07
N GLN A 375 -18.46 -0.86 -29.45
CA GLN A 375 -18.02 0.25 -30.31
C GLN A 375 -17.27 1.38 -29.55
N SER A 376 -17.35 1.42 -28.22
CA SER A 376 -16.71 2.43 -27.35
C SER A 376 -15.32 2.00 -26.83
N GLY A 377 -14.68 1.04 -27.51
CA GLY A 377 -13.51 0.27 -27.05
C GLY A 377 -12.31 1.05 -26.51
N ARG A 378 -12.19 2.36 -26.76
CA ARG A 378 -11.03 3.17 -26.33
C ARG A 378 -10.99 3.51 -24.83
N ALA A 379 -12.12 3.58 -24.14
CA ALA A 379 -12.18 3.81 -22.69
C ALA A 379 -11.97 2.49 -21.92
N TRP A 380 -12.53 1.42 -22.47
CA TRP A 380 -12.41 0.05 -22.01
C TRP A 380 -10.96 -0.48 -22.07
N VAL A 381 -10.30 -0.30 -23.22
CA VAL A 381 -8.88 -0.66 -23.42
C VAL A 381 -7.96 0.13 -22.48
N ARG A 382 -8.25 1.42 -22.23
CA ARG A 382 -7.50 2.26 -21.27
C ARG A 382 -7.68 1.80 -19.82
N MET A 383 -8.87 1.34 -19.45
CA MET A 383 -9.12 0.77 -18.12
C MET A 383 -8.35 -0.54 -17.95
N LYS A 384 -8.46 -1.49 -18.89
CA LYS A 384 -7.68 -2.74 -18.88
C LYS A 384 -6.17 -2.47 -18.88
N TYR A 385 -5.68 -1.51 -19.66
CA TYR A 385 -4.27 -1.10 -19.71
C TYR A 385 -3.73 -0.54 -18.39
N HIS A 386 -4.49 0.32 -17.72
CA HIS A 386 -4.09 0.85 -16.41
C HIS A 386 -4.26 -0.20 -15.30
N ALA A 387 -5.21 -1.10 -15.43
CA ALA A 387 -5.48 -2.18 -14.49
C ALA A 387 -4.43 -3.31 -14.56
N SER A 388 -4.00 -3.71 -15.77
CA SER A 388 -2.94 -4.72 -15.96
C SER A 388 -1.57 -4.23 -15.46
N ARG A 389 -1.35 -2.91 -15.48
CA ARG A 389 -0.20 -2.25 -14.82
C ARG A 389 -0.46 -1.87 -13.35
N GLY A 390 -1.44 -2.52 -12.72
CA GLY A 390 -1.88 -2.39 -11.32
C GLY A 390 -2.10 -0.97 -10.80
N HIS A 391 -2.59 -0.08 -11.67
CA HIS A 391 -3.11 1.23 -11.27
C HIS A 391 -4.63 1.18 -11.08
N ILE A 392 -5.13 0.32 -10.19
CA ILE A 392 -6.57 0.09 -9.89
C ILE A 392 -7.31 1.42 -9.58
N LEU A 393 -6.69 2.33 -8.83
CA LEU A 393 -7.25 3.66 -8.51
C LEU A 393 -7.27 4.64 -9.71
N LYS A 394 -6.33 4.51 -10.65
CA LYS A 394 -6.37 5.26 -11.92
C LYS A 394 -7.39 4.63 -12.87
N ALA A 395 -7.44 3.31 -12.96
CA ALA A 395 -8.39 2.56 -13.78
C ALA A 395 -9.84 2.91 -13.40
N THR A 396 -10.16 2.88 -12.09
CA THR A 396 -11.46 3.31 -11.55
C THR A 396 -11.73 4.80 -11.79
N SER A 397 -10.75 5.69 -11.57
CA SER A 397 -10.91 7.14 -11.84
C SER A 397 -11.13 7.45 -13.33
N HIS A 398 -10.42 6.75 -14.22
CA HIS A 398 -10.56 6.90 -15.66
C HIS A 398 -11.88 6.34 -16.17
N PHE A 399 -12.33 5.19 -15.67
CA PHE A 399 -13.65 4.62 -15.98
C PHE A 399 -14.80 5.53 -15.53
N LEU A 400 -14.77 6.01 -14.28
CA LEU A 400 -15.79 6.93 -13.77
C LEU A 400 -15.80 8.26 -14.54
N LYS A 401 -14.63 8.76 -14.95
CA LYS A 401 -14.54 9.96 -15.79
C LYS A 401 -15.01 9.73 -17.23
N SER A 402 -14.75 8.56 -17.82
CA SER A 402 -15.19 8.23 -19.18
C SER A 402 -16.69 7.94 -19.24
N ALA A 403 -17.24 7.20 -18.25
CA ALA A 403 -18.68 6.99 -18.09
C ALA A 403 -19.42 8.32 -17.93
N GLY A 404 -18.79 9.31 -17.30
CA GLY A 404 -19.35 10.65 -17.16
C GLY A 404 -19.24 11.57 -18.37
N HIS A 405 -18.40 11.26 -19.39
CA HIS A 405 -18.12 12.20 -20.49
C HIS A 405 -18.46 11.73 -21.90
N SER A 406 -18.76 10.45 -22.15
CA SER A 406 -19.50 9.95 -23.32
C SER A 406 -19.67 8.43 -23.22
N ALA A 407 -20.88 7.93 -23.52
CA ALA A 407 -21.25 6.50 -23.64
C ALA A 407 -21.70 5.72 -22.38
N ALA A 408 -22.33 6.37 -21.39
CA ALA A 408 -23.13 5.67 -20.37
C ALA A 408 -24.63 5.92 -20.61
N THR A 409 -25.39 4.90 -20.99
CA THR A 409 -26.86 4.99 -21.02
C THR A 409 -27.41 5.08 -19.59
N PRO A 410 -28.55 5.77 -19.37
CA PRO A 410 -29.21 5.80 -18.06
C PRO A 410 -29.49 4.41 -17.47
N GLY A 411 -29.72 3.41 -18.32
CA GLY A 411 -29.84 2.00 -17.93
C GLY A 411 -28.57 1.47 -17.27
N MET A 412 -27.39 1.74 -17.83
CA MET A 412 -26.09 1.33 -17.30
C MET A 412 -25.82 1.91 -15.91
N LEU A 413 -26.10 3.21 -15.71
CA LEU A 413 -25.98 3.88 -14.40
C LEU A 413 -26.91 3.25 -13.36
N SER A 414 -28.13 2.86 -13.75
CA SER A 414 -29.07 2.19 -12.87
C SER A 414 -28.64 0.77 -12.51
N THR A 415 -28.03 0.03 -13.44
CA THR A 415 -27.49 -1.32 -13.21
C THR A 415 -26.27 -1.25 -12.29
N LEU A 416 -25.32 -0.35 -12.57
CA LEU A 416 -24.16 -0.10 -11.70
C LEU A 416 -24.58 0.33 -10.29
N GLN A 417 -25.56 1.23 -10.16
CA GLN A 417 -26.07 1.64 -8.85
C GLN A 417 -26.73 0.49 -8.07
N LYS A 418 -27.49 -0.38 -8.76
CA LYS A 418 -28.09 -1.57 -8.14
C LYS A 418 -27.04 -2.58 -7.70
N GLU A 419 -26.02 -2.83 -8.52
CA GLU A 419 -24.93 -3.75 -8.19
C GLU A 419 -24.04 -3.21 -7.07
N VAL A 420 -23.76 -1.91 -7.04
CA VAL A 420 -23.06 -1.27 -5.91
C VAL A 420 -23.88 -1.39 -4.64
N ALA A 421 -25.18 -1.10 -4.68
CA ALA A 421 -26.05 -1.21 -3.50
C ALA A 421 -26.20 -2.65 -2.99
N ARG A 422 -26.14 -3.66 -3.88
CA ARG A 422 -26.19 -5.08 -3.49
C ARG A 422 -24.94 -5.57 -2.75
N HIS A 423 -23.81 -4.89 -2.93
CA HIS A 423 -22.51 -5.35 -2.44
C HIS A 423 -21.83 -4.35 -1.48
N ASP A 424 -22.48 -3.24 -1.14
CA ASP A 424 -21.93 -2.19 -0.26
C ASP A 424 -21.71 -2.71 1.17
N ASP A 425 -22.60 -3.59 1.65
CA ASP A 425 -22.56 -4.14 3.01
C ASP A 425 -21.62 -5.35 3.16
N LEU A 426 -21.02 -5.86 2.07
CA LEU A 426 -20.11 -6.99 2.17
C LEU A 426 -18.85 -6.63 2.97
N PRO A 427 -18.39 -7.50 3.90
CA PRO A 427 -17.18 -7.27 4.67
C PRO A 427 -15.93 -7.22 3.79
N SER A 428 -14.94 -6.46 4.24
CA SER A 428 -13.69 -6.21 3.53
C SER A 428 -12.55 -5.93 4.51
N GLU A 429 -11.30 -6.12 4.08
CA GLU A 429 -10.08 -5.91 4.86
C GLU A 429 -9.99 -4.47 5.43
N PHE A 430 -10.65 -3.51 4.76
CA PHE A 430 -10.82 -2.12 5.22
C PHE A 430 -12.23 -1.84 5.73
N SER A 431 -12.71 -2.59 6.72
CA SER A 431 -13.77 -2.04 7.59
C SER A 431 -13.22 -0.76 8.27
N ALA A 432 -13.88 0.37 8.03
CA ALA A 432 -13.34 1.71 8.24
C ALA A 432 -13.26 2.13 9.73
N ASP A 433 -13.81 1.35 10.64
CA ASP A 433 -14.06 1.80 12.01
C ASP A 433 -12.86 1.64 12.95
N ASP A 434 -11.88 0.81 12.60
CA ASP A 434 -10.81 0.44 13.54
C ASP A 434 -9.44 1.06 13.28
N ASP A 435 -9.05 1.33 12.03
CA ASP A 435 -7.72 1.87 11.73
C ASP A 435 -7.68 2.79 10.48
N PRO A 436 -8.00 4.09 10.64
CA PRO A 436 -8.02 5.04 9.54
C PRO A 436 -6.62 5.33 8.96
N ALA A 437 -5.53 4.94 9.64
CA ALA A 437 -4.16 5.15 9.18
C ALA A 437 -3.70 4.04 8.21
N VAL A 438 -4.26 2.83 8.27
CA VAL A 438 -3.96 1.71 7.35
C VAL A 438 -4.29 2.05 5.90
N GLY A 439 -5.30 2.90 5.64
CA GLY A 439 -5.57 3.44 4.31
C GLY A 439 -4.39 4.23 3.68
N LEU A 440 -3.43 4.70 4.50
CA LEU A 440 -2.17 5.29 4.03
C LEU A 440 -1.17 4.23 3.55
N GLY A 441 -1.27 2.98 4.02
CA GLY A 441 -0.45 1.85 3.55
C GLY A 441 -0.70 1.48 2.08
N ILE A 442 -1.92 1.68 1.58
CA ILE A 442 -2.26 1.56 0.14
C ILE A 442 -1.46 2.58 -0.69
N LEU A 443 -1.20 3.78 -0.16
CA LEU A 443 -0.39 4.80 -0.82
C LEU A 443 1.09 4.40 -0.89
N PHE A 444 1.52 3.40 -0.11
CA PHE A 444 2.87 2.87 -0.12
C PHE A 444 3.07 1.71 -1.12
N ALA A 445 2.04 0.93 -1.46
CA ALA A 445 2.08 0.06 -2.65
C ALA A 445 2.41 0.86 -3.93
N LEU A 446 1.96 2.13 -3.99
CA LEU A 446 2.34 3.11 -5.01
C LEU A 446 3.79 3.63 -4.87
N SER A 447 4.38 3.54 -3.68
CA SER A 447 5.79 3.89 -3.38
C SER A 447 6.77 2.80 -3.82
N SER A 448 6.42 1.52 -3.70
CA SER A 448 7.20 0.41 -4.26
C SER A 448 7.30 0.51 -5.80
N LEU A 449 6.18 0.79 -6.45
CA LEU A 449 6.07 1.18 -7.87
C LEU A 449 7.00 2.35 -8.24
N ALA A 450 7.14 3.34 -7.36
CA ALA A 450 7.99 4.51 -7.58
C ALA A 450 9.49 4.26 -7.32
N ARG A 451 9.85 3.21 -6.57
CA ARG A 451 11.23 2.89 -6.18
C ARG A 451 11.85 1.76 -7.02
N HIS A 452 11.04 0.79 -7.47
CA HIS A 452 11.50 -0.36 -8.26
C HIS A 452 10.99 -0.34 -9.70
N GLY A 453 10.07 0.56 -10.07
CA GLY A 453 9.48 0.61 -11.40
C GLY A 453 8.44 -0.49 -11.67
N GLU A 454 8.18 -1.36 -10.69
CA GLU A 454 7.29 -2.52 -10.81
C GLU A 454 6.39 -2.68 -9.58
N LEU A 455 5.25 -3.34 -9.76
CA LEU A 455 4.31 -3.69 -8.69
C LEU A 455 4.76 -4.91 -7.86
N PRO A 456 4.20 -5.10 -6.66
CA PRO A 456 4.23 -6.39 -5.97
C PRO A 456 3.77 -7.54 -6.89
N PRO A 457 4.38 -8.73 -6.86
CA PRO A 457 4.08 -9.85 -7.75
C PRO A 457 2.58 -10.24 -7.85
N GLU A 458 1.82 -10.00 -6.78
CA GLU A 458 0.40 -10.30 -6.61
C GLU A 458 -0.53 -9.37 -7.40
N LEU A 459 0.01 -8.28 -7.96
CA LEU A 459 -0.73 -7.24 -8.69
C LEU A 459 -0.27 -7.09 -10.16
N LYS A 460 0.59 -7.98 -10.66
CA LYS A 460 1.09 -7.96 -12.04
C LYS A 460 0.20 -8.81 -12.95
N PHE A 461 -0.37 -8.20 -14.00
CA PHE A 461 -1.03 -8.91 -15.12
C PHE A 461 -0.50 -8.38 -16.45
N GLU A 462 -0.42 -9.22 -17.50
CA GLU A 462 0.05 -8.76 -18.81
C GLU A 462 -0.97 -7.86 -19.53
N ALA A 463 -0.47 -6.94 -20.35
CA ALA A 463 -1.26 -6.07 -21.22
C ALA A 463 -1.04 -6.48 -22.69
N PRO A 464 -2.07 -6.46 -23.55
CA PRO A 464 -1.88 -6.63 -24.99
C PRO A 464 -1.13 -5.45 -25.63
N GLY A 465 -0.56 -5.72 -26.81
CA GLY A 465 0.59 -5.06 -27.45
C GLY A 465 0.57 -3.54 -27.69
N LYS A 466 1.79 -3.04 -27.91
CA LYS A 466 2.17 -1.65 -28.16
C LYS A 466 1.58 -1.14 -29.48
N ASP A 467 0.85 -0.02 -29.43
CA ASP A 467 0.94 1.12 -30.36
C ASP A 467 0.00 2.25 -29.88
N GLU A 468 0.36 3.51 -30.20
CA GLU A 468 -0.43 4.77 -30.15
C GLU A 468 -0.10 5.83 -29.06
N GLU A 469 0.14 7.06 -29.54
CA GLU A 469 0.56 8.29 -28.85
C GLU A 469 -0.62 9.13 -28.27
N GLU A 470 -0.28 10.09 -27.39
CA GLU A 470 -1.19 10.87 -26.52
C GLU A 470 -1.69 12.22 -27.14
N PRO A 471 -3.01 12.55 -27.09
CA PRO A 471 -3.47 13.93 -27.35
C PRO A 471 -4.27 14.62 -26.22
N ALA A 472 -4.45 15.93 -26.39
CA ALA A 472 -4.58 17.02 -25.40
C ALA A 472 -5.84 17.14 -24.50
N GLN A 473 -5.73 17.99 -23.47
CA GLN A 473 -6.69 18.21 -22.36
C GLN A 473 -7.78 19.26 -22.66
N PRO A 474 -9.03 19.10 -22.15
CA PRO A 474 -10.05 20.15 -22.18
C PRO A 474 -10.19 20.96 -20.87
N GLU A 475 -10.79 22.14 -20.99
CA GLU A 475 -10.94 23.22 -19.99
C GLU A 475 -12.00 22.97 -18.88
N ARG A 476 -11.95 23.82 -17.82
CA ARG A 476 -12.63 23.65 -16.52
C ARG A 476 -13.80 24.62 -16.28
N LYS A 477 -14.84 24.14 -15.57
CA LYS A 477 -15.96 24.90 -14.94
C LYS A 477 -15.90 24.84 -13.38
N PRO A 478 -16.69 25.66 -12.62
CA PRO A 478 -16.36 26.12 -11.25
C PRO A 478 -16.71 25.17 -10.07
N ARG A 479 -16.29 25.57 -8.85
CA ARG A 479 -15.93 24.73 -7.66
C ARG A 479 -17.09 24.22 -6.77
N LYS A 480 -16.84 23.08 -6.10
CA LYS A 480 -17.79 22.30 -5.27
C LYS A 480 -17.27 21.87 -3.87
N THR A 481 -16.17 22.43 -3.32
CA THR A 481 -15.52 21.87 -2.09
C THR A 481 -15.27 22.87 -0.96
N ASP A 482 -15.41 22.40 0.29
CA ASP A 482 -15.26 23.14 1.57
C ASP A 482 -13.81 23.26 2.08
N ARG A 483 -12.83 22.78 1.30
CA ARG A 483 -11.41 22.81 1.68
C ARG A 483 -10.68 24.01 1.04
N PRO A 484 -9.78 24.70 1.77
CA PRO A 484 -8.97 25.78 1.19
C PRO A 484 -8.05 25.22 0.10
N VAL A 485 -8.01 25.89 -1.04
CA VAL A 485 -7.20 25.50 -2.19
C VAL A 485 -5.79 26.03 -2.04
N ILE A 486 -4.81 25.13 -2.04
CA ILE A 486 -3.41 25.49 -1.83
C ILE A 486 -2.63 25.36 -3.14
N GLY A 487 -2.10 26.47 -3.62
CA GLY A 487 -1.17 26.47 -4.76
C GLY A 487 0.20 25.95 -4.34
N ILE A 488 0.71 24.93 -5.02
CA ILE A 488 2.05 24.39 -4.79
C ILE A 488 2.90 24.64 -6.04
N THR A 489 3.99 25.40 -5.88
CA THR A 489 4.94 25.65 -6.97
C THR A 489 5.86 24.44 -7.16
N LYS A 490 6.13 24.09 -8.42
CA LYS A 490 7.06 23.01 -8.78
C LYS A 490 7.71 23.30 -10.14
N PRO A 491 8.85 22.68 -10.48
CA PRO A 491 9.44 22.81 -11.81
C PRO A 491 8.60 22.08 -12.86
N GLU A 492 8.77 22.42 -14.13
CA GLU A 492 8.01 21.76 -15.21
C GLU A 492 8.33 20.27 -15.34
N LYS A 493 9.63 19.95 -15.31
CA LYS A 493 10.14 18.58 -15.35
C LYS A 493 10.91 18.31 -14.06
N GLY A 494 10.77 17.09 -13.51
CA GLY A 494 11.41 16.71 -12.24
C GLY A 494 10.59 17.00 -10.98
N ASP A 495 11.20 16.75 -9.81
CA ASP A 495 10.67 16.95 -8.45
C ASP A 495 9.27 16.37 -8.17
N PHE A 496 8.87 15.34 -8.91
CA PHE A 496 7.56 14.71 -8.76
C PHE A 496 7.32 14.18 -7.35
N LEU A 497 8.34 13.59 -6.72
CA LEU A 497 8.28 13.06 -5.36
C LEU A 497 8.08 14.15 -4.31
N ALA A 498 8.83 15.25 -4.40
CA ALA A 498 8.68 16.38 -3.49
C ALA A 498 7.30 17.03 -3.61
N TYR A 499 6.81 17.23 -4.84
CA TYR A 499 5.44 17.70 -5.08
C TYR A 499 4.39 16.74 -4.52
N LEU A 500 4.56 15.42 -4.69
CA LEU A 500 3.61 14.43 -4.16
C LEU A 500 3.60 14.43 -2.62
N ALA A 501 4.76 14.54 -1.98
CA ALA A 501 4.88 14.66 -0.52
C ALA A 501 4.20 15.94 0.00
N MET A 502 4.43 17.09 -0.65
CA MET A 502 3.75 18.34 -0.31
C MET A 502 2.25 18.27 -0.54
N LYS A 503 1.82 17.66 -1.65
CA LYS A 503 0.40 17.42 -1.96
C LYS A 503 -0.27 16.59 -0.85
N LEU A 504 0.39 15.52 -0.40
CA LEU A 504 -0.11 14.68 0.69
C LEU A 504 -0.15 15.45 2.01
N ALA A 505 0.90 16.18 2.36
CA ALA A 505 0.97 16.96 3.59
C ALA A 505 -0.13 18.03 3.68
N VAL A 506 -0.38 18.74 2.56
CA VAL A 506 -1.49 19.69 2.43
C VAL A 506 -2.85 18.99 2.58
N TRP A 507 -3.03 17.84 1.93
CA TRP A 507 -4.29 17.10 1.99
C TRP A 507 -4.58 16.57 3.40
N LEU A 508 -3.58 16.03 4.10
CA LEU A 508 -3.66 15.57 5.49
C LEU A 508 -3.98 16.72 6.46
N ALA A 509 -3.47 17.92 6.18
CA ALA A 509 -3.79 19.12 6.97
C ALA A 509 -5.17 19.73 6.64
N GLY A 510 -5.92 19.14 5.70
CA GLY A 510 -7.28 19.53 5.35
C GLY A 510 -7.39 20.56 4.21
N GLY A 511 -6.32 20.73 3.42
CA GLY A 511 -6.31 21.57 2.21
C GLY A 511 -6.58 20.80 0.91
N SER A 512 -6.83 21.52 -0.17
CA SER A 512 -6.97 21.00 -1.53
C SER A 512 -5.79 21.46 -2.39
N PRO A 513 -4.77 20.62 -2.60
CA PRO A 513 -3.55 21.01 -3.30
C PRO A 513 -3.78 21.15 -4.81
N VAL A 514 -3.21 22.19 -5.41
CA VAL A 514 -3.21 22.43 -6.85
C VAL A 514 -1.82 22.79 -7.34
N LYS A 515 -1.41 22.25 -8.48
CA LYS A 515 -0.11 22.56 -9.09
C LYS A 515 -0.09 23.97 -9.69
N ILE A 516 1.05 24.64 -9.52
CA ILE A 516 1.43 25.88 -10.18
C ILE A 516 2.80 25.64 -10.83
N THR A 517 2.88 25.84 -12.14
CA THR A 517 4.12 25.73 -12.92
C THR A 517 4.19 26.91 -13.90
N SER A 518 5.34 27.13 -14.55
CA SER A 518 5.52 28.29 -15.45
C SER A 518 4.60 28.23 -16.68
N SER A 519 4.27 27.04 -17.19
CA SER A 519 3.29 26.81 -18.26
C SER A 519 1.83 26.82 -17.79
N ALA A 520 1.58 26.73 -16.48
CA ALA A 520 0.25 26.74 -15.89
C ALA A 520 0.21 27.63 -14.62
N PRO A 521 0.43 28.95 -14.75
CA PRO A 521 0.72 29.84 -13.62
C PRO A 521 -0.44 30.05 -12.65
N ARG A 522 -1.69 29.71 -13.04
CA ARG A 522 -2.97 29.90 -12.30
C ARG A 522 -3.27 31.35 -11.87
N ASP A 523 -4.56 31.62 -11.64
CA ASP A 523 -5.02 32.91 -11.11
C ASP A 523 -4.81 32.96 -9.58
N PRO A 524 -4.19 34.01 -9.02
CA PRO A 524 -4.07 34.24 -7.57
C PRO A 524 -5.37 34.20 -6.78
N ARG A 525 -6.48 34.62 -7.38
CA ARG A 525 -7.83 34.55 -6.77
C ARG A 525 -8.35 33.13 -6.66
N SER A 526 -7.68 32.17 -7.30
CA SER A 526 -8.07 30.76 -7.27
C SER A 526 -7.40 29.99 -6.13
N ILE A 527 -6.56 30.60 -5.29
CA ILE A 527 -5.95 29.89 -4.16
C ILE A 527 -6.16 30.65 -2.86
N ASP A 528 -6.26 29.89 -1.77
CA ASP A 528 -6.46 30.35 -0.41
C ASP A 528 -5.14 30.32 0.40
N GLY A 529 -4.11 29.64 -0.11
CA GLY A 529 -2.76 29.62 0.43
C GLY A 529 -1.74 29.21 -0.61
N LEU A 530 -0.48 29.59 -0.42
CA LEU A 530 0.62 29.34 -1.35
C LEU A 530 1.75 28.58 -0.66
N LEU A 531 2.24 27.53 -1.31
CA LEU A 531 3.36 26.73 -0.84
C LEU A 531 4.47 26.73 -1.89
N PHE A 532 5.62 27.32 -1.55
CA PHE A 532 6.80 27.29 -2.40
C PHE A 532 7.59 26.02 -2.15
N GLY A 533 7.69 25.20 -3.21
CA GLY A 533 8.38 23.91 -3.14
C GLY A 533 9.91 24.01 -3.14
N GLY A 534 10.57 22.90 -2.82
CA GLY A 534 12.02 22.73 -3.03
C GLY A 534 12.40 22.65 -4.52
N GLY A 535 13.67 22.37 -4.82
CA GLY A 535 14.15 22.11 -6.18
C GLY A 535 15.50 22.77 -6.49
N SER A 536 15.76 23.04 -7.77
CA SER A 536 17.00 23.66 -8.28
C SER A 536 17.34 24.98 -7.60
N ASP A 537 18.62 25.25 -7.34
CA ASP A 537 19.10 26.48 -6.69
C ASP A 537 18.52 27.76 -7.31
N VAL A 538 18.33 28.80 -6.48
CA VAL A 538 17.85 30.12 -6.94
C VAL A 538 18.93 30.77 -7.81
N TYR A 539 18.54 31.39 -8.93
CA TYR A 539 19.52 31.99 -9.84
C TYR A 539 20.31 33.13 -9.18
N PRO A 540 21.66 33.12 -9.19
CA PRO A 540 22.49 34.03 -8.39
C PRO A 540 22.34 35.52 -8.66
N GLU A 541 21.92 35.93 -9.85
CA GLU A 541 21.69 37.35 -10.16
C GLU A 541 20.62 37.99 -9.26
N HIS A 542 19.64 37.21 -8.78
CA HIS A 542 18.60 37.71 -7.88
C HIS A 542 19.15 38.19 -6.53
N TYR A 543 20.33 37.73 -6.11
CA TYR A 543 20.94 38.08 -4.82
C TYR A 543 22.43 38.47 -4.91
N GLN A 544 22.89 38.86 -6.11
CA GLN A 544 24.28 39.26 -6.39
C GLN A 544 25.31 38.16 -6.05
N GLY A 545 24.93 36.89 -6.22
CA GLY A 545 25.79 35.73 -6.01
C GLY A 545 26.62 35.32 -7.24
N GLN A 546 27.41 34.26 -7.09
CA GLN A 546 28.21 33.68 -8.17
C GLN A 546 27.51 32.50 -8.85
N ILE A 547 27.57 32.46 -10.18
CA ILE A 547 27.02 31.38 -11.02
C ILE A 547 27.87 30.10 -10.83
N LYS A 548 27.22 29.00 -10.45
CA LYS A 548 27.82 27.65 -10.45
C LYS A 548 28.06 27.16 -11.88
N PRO A 549 29.32 26.89 -12.29
CA PRO A 549 29.62 26.37 -13.63
C PRO A 549 28.90 25.03 -13.89
N GLY A 550 28.25 24.89 -15.05
CA GLY A 550 27.57 23.66 -15.46
C GLY A 550 26.23 23.35 -14.75
N TYR A 551 25.74 24.24 -13.89
CA TYR A 551 24.45 24.08 -13.22
C TYR A 551 23.30 24.62 -14.08
N GLN A 552 22.20 23.88 -14.18
CA GLN A 552 20.99 24.31 -14.89
C GLN A 552 20.01 24.98 -13.92
N TYR A 553 19.76 26.28 -14.12
CA TYR A 553 18.81 27.05 -13.32
C TYR A 553 17.42 27.09 -13.99
N ASP A 554 16.37 27.18 -13.19
CA ASP A 554 14.98 27.28 -13.66
C ASP A 554 14.49 28.72 -13.63
N HIS A 555 14.97 29.53 -14.58
CA HIS A 555 14.63 30.96 -14.69
C HIS A 555 13.12 31.22 -14.84
N ALA A 556 12.40 30.31 -15.51
CA ALA A 556 10.97 30.43 -15.71
C ALA A 556 10.21 30.26 -14.39
N ARG A 557 10.68 29.36 -13.52
CA ARG A 557 10.18 29.21 -12.16
C ARG A 557 10.58 30.37 -11.25
N ASP A 558 11.80 30.89 -11.38
CA ASP A 558 12.23 32.07 -10.60
C ASP A 558 11.27 33.25 -10.84
N ALA A 559 10.99 33.58 -12.11
CA ALA A 559 10.06 34.65 -12.45
C ALA A 559 8.61 34.39 -11.98
N LEU A 560 8.16 33.13 -12.06
CA LEU A 560 6.85 32.71 -11.56
C LEU A 560 6.74 32.91 -10.05
N GLU A 561 7.71 32.42 -9.29
CA GLU A 561 7.68 32.49 -7.83
C GLU A 561 7.87 33.91 -7.31
N GLU A 562 8.69 34.73 -7.98
CA GLU A 562 8.77 36.16 -7.73
C GLU A 562 7.41 36.85 -7.86
N SER A 563 6.70 36.59 -8.96
CA SER A 563 5.36 37.13 -9.20
C SER A 563 4.36 36.69 -8.12
N TRP A 564 4.41 35.41 -7.75
CA TRP A 564 3.54 34.83 -6.73
C TRP A 564 3.83 35.34 -5.32
N ALA A 565 5.09 35.53 -4.94
CA ALA A 565 5.47 36.04 -3.62
C ALA A 565 5.07 37.52 -3.47
N LYS A 566 5.31 38.36 -4.48
CA LYS A 566 4.84 39.75 -4.52
C LYS A 566 3.31 39.83 -4.42
N THR A 567 2.61 38.89 -5.05
CA THR A 567 1.15 38.82 -4.99
C THR A 567 0.66 38.36 -3.62
N ALA A 568 1.32 37.36 -3.02
CA ALA A 568 0.99 36.87 -1.70
C ALA A 568 1.15 37.95 -0.62
N LEU A 569 2.20 38.78 -0.70
CA LEU A 569 2.37 39.95 0.18
C LEU A 569 1.26 40.99 -0.02
N ARG A 570 0.99 41.40 -1.27
CA ARG A 570 -0.03 42.42 -1.56
C ARG A 570 -1.45 41.99 -1.18
N GLN A 571 -1.75 40.71 -1.33
CA GLN A 571 -3.08 40.16 -1.10
C GLN A 571 -3.21 39.50 0.28
N ASN A 572 -2.15 39.44 1.07
CA ASN A 572 -2.09 38.73 2.36
C ASN A 572 -2.48 37.24 2.25
N ILE A 573 -1.95 36.55 1.23
CA ILE A 573 -2.11 35.10 1.06
C ILE A 573 -1.13 34.42 2.02
N PRO A 574 -1.57 33.48 2.88
CA PRO A 574 -0.68 32.66 3.69
C PRO A 574 0.37 31.96 2.84
N VAL A 575 1.65 32.02 3.24
CA VAL A 575 2.76 31.39 2.52
C VAL A 575 3.59 30.47 3.41
N LEU A 576 3.86 29.26 2.91
CA LEU A 576 4.87 28.36 3.45
C LEU A 576 5.97 28.13 2.41
N GLY A 577 7.21 28.51 2.71
CA GLY A 577 8.38 28.24 1.88
C GLY A 577 9.20 27.08 2.39
N VAL A 578 9.44 26.06 1.56
CA VAL A 578 10.23 24.89 1.93
C VAL A 578 11.55 24.85 1.14
N CYS A 579 12.67 24.73 1.85
CA CYS A 579 14.02 24.66 1.30
C CYS A 579 14.29 25.84 0.35
N ARG A 580 14.33 25.58 -0.97
CA ARG A 580 14.40 26.62 -2.01
C ARG A 580 13.29 27.67 -1.87
N GLY A 581 12.08 27.27 -1.48
CA GLY A 581 10.98 28.21 -1.25
C GLY A 581 11.28 29.22 -0.15
N MET A 582 11.94 28.81 0.95
CA MET A 582 12.41 29.73 1.98
C MET A 582 13.49 30.68 1.44
N GLN A 583 14.42 30.14 0.65
CA GLN A 583 15.51 30.92 0.06
C GLN A 583 14.97 31.99 -0.90
N MET A 584 14.01 31.62 -1.75
CA MET A 584 13.32 32.55 -2.66
C MET A 584 12.61 33.66 -1.88
N LEU A 585 11.84 33.32 -0.84
CA LEU A 585 11.20 34.32 0.02
C LEU A 585 12.20 35.33 0.59
N ASN A 586 13.35 34.85 1.06
CA ASN A 586 14.42 35.69 1.60
C ASN A 586 15.03 36.63 0.54
N VAL A 587 15.37 36.08 -0.63
CA VAL A 587 15.97 36.84 -1.74
C VAL A 587 15.04 37.94 -2.24
N LEU A 588 13.75 37.66 -2.33
CA LEU A 588 12.75 38.63 -2.79
C LEU A 588 12.57 39.82 -1.84
N GLN A 589 12.95 39.67 -0.57
CA GLN A 589 13.01 40.76 0.41
C GLN A 589 14.40 41.39 0.53
N GLY A 590 15.30 41.15 -0.43
CA GLY A 590 16.64 41.74 -0.49
C GLY A 590 17.70 40.99 0.34
N GLY A 591 17.41 39.78 0.81
CA GLY A 591 18.40 38.93 1.47
C GLY A 591 19.34 38.23 0.48
N THR A 592 20.42 37.64 1.00
CA THR A 592 21.42 36.94 0.18
C THR A 592 21.58 35.47 0.57
N LEU A 593 22.08 34.65 -0.36
CA LEU A 593 22.31 33.22 -0.15
C LEU A 593 23.82 32.89 -0.27
N SER A 594 24.28 31.94 0.54
CA SER A 594 25.58 31.30 0.35
C SER A 594 25.41 29.98 -0.40
N SER A 595 26.14 29.84 -1.51
CA SER A 595 26.30 28.57 -2.24
C SER A 595 27.43 27.70 -1.69
N ASP A 596 28.30 28.28 -0.87
CA ASP A 596 29.41 27.61 -0.20
C ASP A 596 29.03 27.40 1.27
N LEU A 597 28.71 26.15 1.60
CA LEU A 597 28.36 25.73 2.95
C LEU A 597 29.58 25.19 3.73
N SER A 598 30.76 25.11 3.10
CA SER A 598 31.97 24.54 3.73
C SER A 598 32.37 25.28 5.01
N LYS A 599 32.02 26.56 5.12
CA LYS A 599 32.22 27.40 6.31
C LYS A 599 31.40 26.97 7.53
N TYR A 600 30.41 26.10 7.34
CA TYR A 600 29.50 25.58 8.35
C TYR A 600 29.66 24.06 8.56
N ASP A 601 30.58 23.42 7.82
CA ASP A 601 30.71 21.97 7.68
C ASP A 601 31.94 21.40 8.39
N ASP A 602 31.86 21.20 9.70
CA ASP A 602 32.73 20.23 10.39
C ASP A 602 32.20 18.78 10.22
N ILE A 603 31.11 18.58 9.47
CA ILE A 603 30.41 17.30 9.32
C ILE A 603 30.42 16.85 7.86
N LYS A 604 31.06 15.70 7.57
CA LYS A 604 31.04 15.07 6.24
C LYS A 604 29.60 14.74 5.82
N TYR A 605 29.04 15.50 4.87
CA TYR A 605 27.74 15.16 4.30
C TYR A 605 27.79 13.83 3.56
N PRO A 606 26.76 12.97 3.73
CA PRO A 606 26.64 11.77 2.90
C PRO A 606 26.51 12.13 1.42
N MET A 607 27.22 11.40 0.55
CA MET A 607 27.26 11.68 -0.89
C MET A 607 25.98 11.28 -1.64
N THR A 608 25.13 10.41 -1.07
CA THR A 608 23.90 9.93 -1.71
C THR A 608 22.63 10.60 -1.18
N PHE A 609 21.69 10.89 -2.09
CA PHE A 609 20.39 11.51 -1.78
C PHE A 609 19.61 10.79 -0.66
N LEU A 610 19.64 9.45 -0.66
CA LEU A 610 18.97 8.63 0.35
C LEU A 610 19.56 8.86 1.75
N LYS A 611 20.90 8.89 1.88
CA LYS A 611 21.56 9.16 3.17
C LYS A 611 21.33 10.61 3.64
N ARG A 612 21.19 11.58 2.73
CA ARG A 612 20.83 12.98 3.08
C ARG A 612 19.39 13.11 3.60
N LEU A 613 18.45 12.33 3.06
CA LEU A 613 17.06 12.31 3.51
C LEU A 613 16.90 11.81 4.95
N PHE A 614 17.73 10.84 5.37
CA PHE A 614 17.73 10.28 6.73
C PHE A 614 18.69 10.99 7.69
N PHE A 615 19.64 11.78 7.19
CA PHE A 615 20.56 12.55 8.03
C PHE A 615 19.79 13.57 8.88
N ARG A 616 20.04 13.52 10.19
CA ARG A 616 19.36 14.39 11.16
C ARG A 616 20.33 15.40 11.74
N LYS A 617 19.89 16.66 11.80
CA LYS A 617 20.58 17.73 12.51
C LYS A 617 19.68 18.32 13.58
N SER A 618 20.30 18.76 14.67
CA SER A 618 19.62 19.49 15.74
C SER A 618 19.66 20.99 15.46
N ILE A 619 18.49 21.62 15.52
CA ILE A 619 18.33 23.07 15.39
C ILE A 619 17.83 23.64 16.72
N ALA A 620 18.41 24.76 17.13
CA ALA A 620 17.95 25.58 18.24
C ALA A 620 16.82 26.49 17.77
N ILE A 621 15.69 26.43 18.46
CA ILE A 621 14.50 27.22 18.19
C ILE A 621 14.53 28.46 19.08
N LYS A 622 14.31 29.64 18.48
CA LYS A 622 14.23 30.89 19.22
C LYS A 622 12.99 30.87 20.13
N PRO A 623 13.10 31.22 21.42
CA PRO A 623 11.95 31.42 22.29
C PRO A 623 10.95 32.40 21.67
N ASP A 624 9.65 32.19 21.90
CA ASP A 624 8.55 33.01 21.39
C ASP A 624 8.39 33.06 19.86
N SER A 625 9.18 32.28 19.11
CA SER A 625 8.98 32.12 17.66
C SER A 625 7.74 31.29 17.34
N TRP A 626 7.23 31.40 16.10
CA TRP A 626 6.18 30.51 15.62
C TRP A 626 6.54 29.04 15.78
N LEU A 627 7.79 28.66 15.47
CA LEU A 627 8.24 27.28 15.57
C LEU A 627 8.25 26.80 17.03
N ALA A 628 8.59 27.65 18.00
CA ALA A 628 8.50 27.34 19.43
C ALA A 628 7.05 27.10 19.85
N ARG A 629 6.11 27.96 19.41
CA ARG A 629 4.68 27.82 19.71
C ARG A 629 4.08 26.52 19.20
N ILE A 630 4.46 26.08 18.00
CA ILE A 630 3.88 24.87 17.40
C ILE A 630 4.55 23.58 17.90
N THR A 631 5.82 23.64 18.30
CA THR A 631 6.57 22.45 18.72
C THR A 631 6.63 22.26 20.23
N GLY A 632 6.50 23.34 21.02
CA GLY A 632 6.72 23.35 22.46
C GLY A 632 8.16 23.02 22.85
N LYS A 633 9.13 23.18 21.93
CA LYS A 633 10.51 22.74 22.09
C LYS A 633 11.50 23.86 21.80
N ASN A 634 12.65 23.79 22.48
CA ASN A 634 13.81 24.67 22.23
C ASN A 634 14.84 24.02 21.30
N LEU A 635 14.76 22.69 21.10
CA LEU A 635 15.61 21.93 20.19
C LEU A 635 14.76 21.00 19.32
N LEU A 636 15.09 20.92 18.03
CA LEU A 636 14.35 20.10 17.07
C LEU A 636 15.30 19.35 16.14
N SER A 637 14.97 18.09 15.85
CA SER A 637 15.73 17.26 14.92
C SER A 637 15.09 17.26 13.53
N VAL A 638 15.80 17.77 12.53
CA VAL A 638 15.31 17.98 11.15
C VAL A 638 16.23 17.33 10.11
N ASN A 639 15.74 17.17 8.89
CA ASN A 639 16.51 16.66 7.75
C ASN A 639 17.28 17.77 7.03
N SER A 640 18.38 17.42 6.34
CA SER A 640 19.26 18.38 5.66
C SER A 640 19.58 17.92 4.24
N ILE A 641 18.94 18.54 3.25
CA ILE A 641 19.04 18.15 1.81
C ILE A 641 19.45 19.36 0.93
N HIS A 642 19.67 20.53 1.53
CA HIS A 642 19.91 21.78 0.82
C HIS A 642 21.38 21.98 0.42
N THR A 643 21.58 22.69 -0.70
CA THR A 643 22.90 23.05 -1.28
C THR A 643 23.17 24.56 -1.24
N GLN A 644 22.22 25.33 -0.73
CA GLN A 644 22.31 26.76 -0.45
C GLN A 644 21.71 27.02 0.94
N ALA A 645 22.09 28.14 1.54
CA ALA A 645 21.49 28.62 2.78
C ALA A 645 21.45 30.15 2.80
N ILE A 646 20.61 30.73 3.66
CA ILE A 646 20.55 32.18 3.83
C ILE A 646 21.86 32.67 4.45
N GLN A 647 22.49 33.66 3.82
CA GLN A 647 23.65 34.37 4.36
C GLN A 647 23.23 35.65 5.07
N THR A 648 22.42 36.48 4.41
CA THR A 648 21.84 37.70 4.98
C THR A 648 20.32 37.63 4.88
N LEU A 649 19.64 37.89 6.01
CA LEU A 649 18.18 37.93 6.04
C LEU A 649 17.63 39.12 5.24
N GLY A 650 16.59 38.87 4.46
CA GLY A 650 15.82 39.90 3.79
C GLY A 650 14.96 40.71 4.76
N ASN A 651 14.54 41.88 4.31
CA ASN A 651 13.73 42.81 5.09
C ASN A 651 12.42 42.16 5.55
N GLY A 652 12.04 42.41 6.81
CA GLY A 652 10.80 41.91 7.40
C GLY A 652 10.88 40.48 7.95
N PHE A 653 11.93 39.71 7.62
CA PHE A 653 12.14 38.38 8.20
C PHE A 653 12.93 38.41 9.51
N THR A 654 12.52 37.56 10.43
CA THR A 654 13.32 37.18 11.61
C THR A 654 13.63 35.69 11.55
N ALA A 655 14.87 35.31 11.86
CA ALA A 655 15.20 33.90 12.01
C ALA A 655 14.57 33.33 13.30
N SER A 656 13.84 32.24 13.13
CA SER A 656 13.11 31.53 14.19
C SER A 656 13.81 30.25 14.62
N ALA A 657 14.75 29.73 13.83
CA ALA A 657 15.62 28.61 14.22
C ALA A 657 16.97 28.64 13.51
N HIS A 658 18.01 28.13 14.20
CA HIS A 658 19.38 28.03 13.71
C HIS A 658 20.01 26.68 14.05
N GLU A 659 20.97 26.24 13.24
CA GLU A 659 21.95 25.22 13.64
C GLU A 659 22.94 25.78 14.68
N ILE A 660 23.68 24.91 15.36
CA ILE A 660 24.73 25.27 16.33
C ILE A 660 25.83 26.14 15.68
N ASN A 661 26.13 25.91 14.40
CA ASN A 661 27.08 26.69 13.58
C ASN A 661 26.52 28.04 13.10
N GLY A 662 25.28 28.41 13.49
CA GLY A 662 24.63 29.66 13.13
C GLY A 662 23.79 29.62 11.85
N LEU A 663 23.80 28.51 11.08
CA LEU A 663 23.05 28.40 9.83
C LEU A 663 21.54 28.50 10.07
N ILE A 664 20.87 29.41 9.34
CA ILE A 664 19.44 29.70 9.51
C ILE A 664 18.60 28.55 8.96
N GLN A 665 17.72 28.02 9.80
CA GLN A 665 16.88 26.85 9.50
C GLN A 665 15.39 27.17 9.41
N SER A 666 14.95 28.29 9.96
CA SER A 666 13.60 28.81 9.75
C SER A 666 13.56 30.33 9.88
N ILE A 667 12.68 30.94 9.09
CA ILE A 667 12.39 32.38 9.08
C ILE A 667 10.89 32.60 9.18
N GLU A 668 10.48 33.70 9.79
CA GLU A 668 9.09 34.15 9.85
C GLU A 668 9.02 35.65 9.53
N HIS A 669 8.03 36.07 8.74
CA HIS A 669 7.84 37.46 8.37
C HIS A 669 7.04 38.19 9.46
N LYS A 670 7.53 39.33 9.93
CA LYS A 670 6.96 40.05 11.08
C LYS A 670 5.62 40.74 10.78
N ASP A 671 5.41 41.13 9.51
CA ASP A 671 4.25 41.96 9.11
C ASP A 671 3.16 41.17 8.34
N ALA A 672 3.32 39.86 8.15
CA ALA A 672 2.36 39.04 7.40
C ALA A 672 1.58 38.12 8.36
N ASP A 673 0.28 37.89 8.08
CA ASP A 673 -0.56 37.02 8.92
C ASP A 673 0.00 35.60 9.03
N PHE A 674 0.53 35.08 7.92
CA PHE A 674 1.29 33.84 7.90
C PHE A 674 2.25 33.83 6.71
N MET A 675 3.53 34.09 6.95
CA MET A 675 4.58 33.87 5.97
C MET A 675 5.80 33.29 6.67
N VAL A 676 6.00 32.00 6.48
CA VAL A 676 7.04 31.22 7.16
C VAL A 676 7.87 30.47 6.14
N GLY A 677 9.17 30.41 6.36
CA GLY A 677 10.09 29.58 5.61
C GLY A 677 10.83 28.59 6.51
N VAL A 678 11.06 27.38 6.01
CA VAL A 678 11.89 26.36 6.65
C VAL A 678 12.93 25.83 5.66
N GLN A 679 14.17 25.67 6.11
CA GLN A 679 15.27 25.19 5.26
C GLN A 679 15.23 23.66 5.08
N PHE A 680 14.69 22.96 6.08
CA PHE A 680 14.44 21.53 6.09
C PHE A 680 13.14 21.18 5.34
N HIS A 681 12.89 19.88 5.15
CA HIS A 681 11.79 19.36 4.36
C HIS A 681 10.73 18.67 5.24
N PRO A 682 9.77 19.42 5.83
CA PRO A 682 8.73 18.85 6.69
C PRO A 682 7.80 17.87 5.95
N GLU A 683 7.67 17.98 4.62
CA GLU A 683 6.90 17.07 3.77
C GLU A 683 7.41 15.63 3.82
N PHE A 684 8.71 15.43 4.07
CA PHE A 684 9.29 14.10 4.29
C PHE A 684 9.30 13.68 5.76
N LEU A 685 8.87 14.59 6.65
CA LEU A 685 8.84 14.39 8.09
C LEU A 685 7.42 14.28 8.64
N ILE A 686 6.40 14.10 7.78
CA ILE A 686 4.98 14.01 8.19
C ILE A 686 4.69 12.90 9.20
N HIS A 687 5.57 11.91 9.38
CA HIS A 687 5.51 10.93 10.47
C HIS A 687 5.79 11.55 11.86
N LYS A 688 6.50 12.68 11.93
CA LYS A 688 6.73 13.46 13.15
C LYS A 688 5.62 14.48 13.37
N ARG A 689 5.14 14.60 14.61
CA ARG A 689 4.06 15.52 15.01
C ARG A 689 4.34 16.98 14.62
N PHE A 690 5.56 17.48 14.84
CA PHE A 690 5.90 18.87 14.55
C PHE A 690 5.73 19.22 13.07
N ALA A 691 6.08 18.30 12.17
CA ALA A 691 5.97 18.52 10.74
C ALA A 691 4.51 18.57 10.30
N ARG A 692 3.65 17.69 10.86
CA ARG A 692 2.19 17.77 10.65
C ARG A 692 1.63 19.10 11.16
N GLU A 693 2.13 19.59 12.29
CA GLU A 693 1.68 20.84 12.87
C GLU A 693 2.02 22.06 12.00
N ILE A 694 3.20 22.08 11.37
CA ILE A 694 3.58 23.10 10.37
C ILE A 694 2.51 23.23 9.28
N PHE A 695 2.10 22.11 8.68
CA PHE A 695 1.07 22.13 7.63
C PHE A 695 -0.32 22.46 8.20
N LYS A 696 -0.70 21.93 9.38
CA LYS A 696 -2.00 22.25 10.00
C LYS A 696 -2.16 23.75 10.25
N GLN A 697 -1.14 24.41 10.78
CA GLN A 697 -1.15 25.85 11.03
C GLN A 697 -1.26 26.63 9.71
N PHE A 698 -0.44 26.28 8.72
CA PHE A 698 -0.53 26.87 7.38
C PHE A 698 -1.93 26.75 6.76
N ILE A 699 -2.54 25.57 6.80
CA ILE A 699 -3.91 25.35 6.31
C ILE A 699 -4.95 26.10 7.15
N GLY A 700 -4.77 26.20 8.46
CA GLY A 700 -5.63 27.00 9.34
C GLY A 700 -5.70 28.46 8.90
N HIS A 701 -4.54 29.08 8.62
CA HIS A 701 -4.50 30.44 8.08
C HIS A 701 -5.12 30.54 6.68
N ALA A 702 -4.88 29.56 5.79
CA ALA A 702 -5.52 29.52 4.47
C ALA A 702 -7.05 29.40 4.57
N ARG A 703 -7.56 28.65 5.56
CA ARG A 703 -9.00 28.54 5.82
C ARG A 703 -9.61 29.85 6.29
N ASN A 704 -8.94 30.58 7.17
CA ASN A 704 -9.41 31.89 7.65
C ASN A 704 -9.50 32.94 6.53
N ARG A 705 -8.75 32.74 5.43
CA ARG A 705 -8.81 33.58 4.23
C ARG A 705 -9.98 33.24 3.29
N MET A 706 -10.56 32.04 3.38
CA MET A 706 -11.66 31.65 2.49
C MET A 706 -12.79 32.67 2.57
N ALA A 707 -13.19 33.24 1.44
CA ALA A 707 -14.29 34.19 1.40
C ALA A 707 -15.57 33.53 1.97
N PRO A 708 -16.43 34.27 2.71
CA PRO A 708 -17.71 33.75 3.16
C PRO A 708 -18.52 33.21 1.98
N ARG A 709 -19.21 32.08 2.17
CA ARG A 709 -20.25 31.64 1.23
C ARG A 709 -21.32 32.72 1.17
N ASP A 710 -21.63 33.22 -0.03
CA ASP A 710 -22.84 34.02 -0.24
C ASP A 710 -24.07 33.15 0.11
N GLU A 711 -24.51 33.22 1.35
CA GLU A 711 -25.86 32.85 1.74
C GLU A 711 -26.83 33.93 1.24
N LYS A 712 -27.83 33.49 0.47
CA LYS A 712 -29.02 34.23 -0.01
C LYS A 712 -28.88 35.00 -1.34
N SER A 713 -29.18 34.28 -2.42
CA SER A 713 -30.04 34.77 -3.51
C SER A 713 -31.28 33.87 -3.60
N GLU A 714 -32.05 33.82 -2.51
CA GLU A 714 -33.48 33.52 -2.59
C GLU A 714 -34.17 34.79 -3.09
N THR A 715 -34.14 35.03 -4.40
CA THR A 715 -35.07 35.98 -4.99
C THR A 715 -36.42 35.29 -5.06
N ARG A 716 -37.27 35.59 -4.07
CA ARG A 716 -38.72 35.42 -4.11
C ARG A 716 -39.24 35.80 -5.50
N VAL A 717 -39.68 34.81 -6.28
CA VAL A 717 -40.71 35.03 -7.30
C VAL A 717 -42.01 35.18 -6.53
N VAL A 718 -42.36 36.43 -6.22
CA VAL A 718 -43.73 36.76 -5.81
C VAL A 718 -44.59 36.63 -7.07
N GLY A 719 -45.47 35.63 -7.07
CA GLY A 719 -46.59 35.57 -7.99
C GLY A 719 -47.48 36.81 -7.79
N GLY A 720 -47.62 37.60 -8.85
CA GLY A 720 -48.60 38.66 -8.98
C GLY A 720 -49.54 38.31 -10.12
N ALA A 721 -50.83 38.26 -9.79
CA ALA A 721 -51.97 37.80 -10.57
C ALA A 721 -52.18 38.45 -11.96
N LEU A 722 -52.91 37.69 -12.79
CA LEU A 722 -53.78 38.13 -13.88
C LEU A 722 -54.60 39.39 -13.54
N ALA A 723 -54.64 40.35 -14.47
CA ALA A 723 -55.83 41.14 -14.82
C ALA A 723 -55.56 41.87 -16.15
N ASP A 724 -56.44 41.59 -17.12
CA ASP A 724 -56.72 42.22 -18.43
C ASP A 724 -55.66 42.23 -19.55
#